data_AF-A0A6L2PY27-F1
#
_entry.id   AF-A0A6L2PY27-F1
#
_cell.length_a   1.000
_cell.length_b   1.000
_cell.length_c   1.000
_cell.angle_alpha   90.00
_cell.angle_beta   90.00
_cell.angle_gamma   90.00
#
_symmetry.space_group_name_H-M   'P 1'
#
loop_
_entity.id
_entity.type
_entity.pdbx_description
1 polymer ?
#
loop_
_entity_poly.entity_id
_entity_poly.type
_entity_poly.pdbx_seq_one_letter_code
_entity_poly.pdbx_strand_id
1 'polypeptide(L)'
;MGLHRRFGGCFRYSEDGGNMLWRYPAVGSKTLTRGQVDVAIWCERAHLEQWSASWCRHTTAPLTVWSMHSQPQKYSYVYAPCNDVGELRQGGMETIDIQHTCALCRRPRTRVFNLWTCEFTDGRKSKYSCFRNGRAKWEAEFLECKPGTYVSVANKSTPDLRAQVECEKHKKAIRVRCTGYSNARRRCSCTLPVDETSQKHGGELVAEVLQSHGVKFVFTLVGGHISPILVAAEALGIQIVDTRHEVTAVFAADAVARLSGAIGVAAVTAGPGVTNTVTAVKNAQLAESPVLLIGGAAAGMLKGRGALQDIDQMSLFRSVCKYCVSVTSVRDIVPSLKYAIQEAQSGTPGPVFVEFPIDVLYPYTLVKKEVVGSRKGSGLRARLVSWYLKNYVDNLFAGAWEARDITPLPPIIHQASEKEIQQTAELLSRAKRPLLLLGSQATLPPTSIHTIRRSVESLGVPCFLGGMSRGLVGRNSHLQMRHQRKEALKEADLVILAGTVCDFRLSYGRVLPRGVPIIAVNRDKDQLYRNSDMFWKPTLAVCADVGSFLQELSLFLVDYKCSPDWLQQLRDTDTAKEELNHMMSLEPADKYLNPLRVLLDVEKILPDNAILVADGGDFVGTAAYVLRPRGPLSWLDPGAFGTLGVGGGFALGAKLCRPDAEVWIIYGDGSCGFSVAEIDTMTRHKVPVIALVGNDAAWTQIAREQLPMFGNHKSDTYQPGLKSQSMLWKICALTTRHRCTCSHRFCVSIRMGLVCMRVCACAAHFSTTVKARLLFVLYFQYTDYQEVCKGYGGKGFLVSEDSEDLSSILKTAQSLCKEGHTVLINTLIGSSKFREGSISV
;
A
#
# COMPACT_ATOMS: atom_id res chain seq x y z
N MET A 1 -42.75 -57.41 2.09
CA MET A 1 -43.74 -56.34 1.79
C MET A 1 -42.96 -55.10 1.33
N GLY A 2 -43.31 -54.35 0.29
CA GLY A 2 -44.35 -54.57 -0.72
C GLY A 2 -44.55 -53.34 -1.63
N LEU A 3 -44.37 -53.52 -2.95
CA LEU A 3 -44.73 -52.63 -4.08
C LEU A 3 -44.26 -51.16 -4.16
N HIS A 4 -43.47 -50.91 -5.21
CA HIS A 4 -43.68 -49.90 -6.27
C HIS A 4 -44.55 -48.64 -6.01
N ARG A 5 -44.01 -47.48 -6.44
CA ARG A 5 -44.37 -46.89 -7.75
C ARG A 5 -43.30 -45.93 -8.30
N ARG A 6 -43.12 -45.93 -9.62
CA ARG A 6 -42.35 -44.91 -10.38
C ARG A 6 -43.34 -43.98 -11.08
N PHE A 7 -43.05 -42.68 -11.08
CA PHE A 7 -43.20 -41.79 -12.23
C PHE A 7 -42.08 -40.73 -12.12
N GLY A 8 -41.39 -40.29 -13.17
CA GLY A 8 -41.52 -40.65 -14.59
C GLY A 8 -41.79 -39.43 -15.46
N GLY A 9 -40.75 -38.63 -15.71
CA GLY A 9 -40.82 -37.44 -16.57
C GLY A 9 -39.43 -37.11 -17.11
N CYS A 10 -39.26 -37.23 -18.42
CA CYS A 10 -38.00 -36.96 -19.13
C CYS A 10 -38.16 -35.74 -20.04
N PHE A 11 -37.03 -35.27 -20.58
CA PHE A 11 -36.94 -34.33 -21.72
C PHE A 11 -37.33 -32.86 -21.39
N ARG A 12 -36.84 -31.84 -22.12
CA ARG A 12 -35.80 -31.82 -23.17
C ARG A 12 -35.09 -30.46 -23.21
N TYR A 13 -33.94 -30.43 -23.87
CA TYR A 13 -33.46 -29.21 -24.53
C TYR A 13 -34.42 -28.89 -25.70
N SER A 14 -34.82 -27.64 -25.83
CA SER A 14 -35.42 -27.10 -27.06
C SER A 14 -34.81 -25.75 -27.34
N GLU A 15 -34.02 -25.67 -28.41
CA GLU A 15 -33.77 -24.41 -29.09
C GLU A 15 -35.09 -23.97 -29.75
N ASP A 16 -35.51 -22.73 -29.51
CA ASP A 16 -36.36 -22.01 -30.47
C ASP A 16 -36.33 -20.50 -30.17
N GLY A 17 -36.40 -19.68 -31.22
CA GLY A 17 -36.17 -18.23 -31.13
C GLY A 17 -37.43 -17.43 -30.83
N GLY A 18 -37.37 -16.49 -29.87
CA GLY A 18 -38.49 -15.59 -29.55
C GLY A 18 -38.05 -14.25 -28.97
N ASN A 19 -38.18 -13.16 -29.74
CA ASN A 19 -37.96 -11.80 -29.24
C ASN A 19 -39.13 -11.33 -28.37
N MET A 20 -38.85 -10.76 -27.19
CA MET A 20 -39.83 -9.95 -26.44
C MET A 20 -39.32 -8.53 -26.22
N LEU A 21 -39.94 -7.57 -26.92
CA LEU A 21 -39.78 -6.13 -26.71
C LEU A 21 -40.79 -5.64 -25.68
N TRP A 22 -40.33 -5.06 -24.57
CA TRP A 22 -41.19 -4.34 -23.64
C TRP A 22 -41.22 -2.85 -23.97
N ARG A 23 -42.42 -2.30 -24.19
CA ARG A 23 -42.67 -0.87 -24.42
C ARG A 23 -42.98 -0.16 -23.10
N TYR A 24 -42.43 1.03 -22.91
CA TYR A 24 -42.98 2.00 -21.96
C TYR A 24 -44.05 2.87 -22.65
N PRO A 25 -45.17 3.21 -21.97
CA PRO A 25 -46.17 4.13 -22.50
C PRO A 25 -45.74 5.60 -22.33
N ALA A 26 -46.09 6.45 -23.29
CA ALA A 26 -45.99 7.90 -23.16
C ALA A 26 -47.30 8.48 -22.58
N VAL A 27 -47.19 9.52 -21.75
CA VAL A 27 -48.33 10.28 -21.22
C VAL A 27 -48.27 11.72 -21.76
N GLY A 28 -49.43 12.24 -22.18
CA GLY A 28 -49.54 13.45 -23.00
C GLY A 28 -49.49 14.78 -22.26
N SER A 29 -49.32 15.85 -23.04
CA SER A 29 -49.22 17.25 -22.60
C SER A 29 -50.57 17.87 -22.21
N LYS A 30 -50.55 18.76 -21.21
CA LYS A 30 -51.46 19.91 -21.13
C LYS A 30 -50.67 21.17 -20.75
N THR A 31 -50.97 22.28 -21.42
CA THR A 31 -50.42 23.62 -21.21
C THR A 31 -51.35 24.47 -20.34
N LEU A 32 -50.79 25.38 -19.53
CA LEU A 32 -51.48 26.59 -19.06
C LEU A 32 -50.48 27.69 -18.65
N THR A 33 -50.99 28.92 -18.63
CA THR A 33 -50.35 30.24 -18.78
C THR A 33 -49.38 30.76 -17.69
N ARG A 34 -48.64 31.83 -18.04
CA ARG A 34 -47.76 32.68 -17.21
C ARG A 34 -48.43 33.24 -15.94
N GLY A 35 -47.65 33.49 -14.88
CA GLY A 35 -48.01 34.46 -13.82
C GLY A 35 -46.98 34.61 -12.68
N GLN A 36 -46.28 35.75 -12.64
CA GLN A 36 -45.44 36.25 -11.53
C GLN A 36 -44.23 35.39 -11.07
N VAL A 37 -43.45 35.95 -10.14
CA VAL A 37 -42.08 35.54 -9.77
C VAL A 37 -41.97 35.57 -8.25
N ASP A 38 -41.33 34.56 -7.65
CA ASP A 38 -40.57 34.78 -6.41
C ASP A 38 -39.38 33.81 -6.26
N VAL A 39 -38.50 34.09 -5.31
CA VAL A 39 -37.15 33.51 -5.21
C VAL A 39 -37.14 32.10 -4.62
N ALA A 40 -36.61 31.13 -5.38
CA ALA A 40 -36.33 29.78 -4.91
C ALA A 40 -34.81 29.51 -4.82
N ILE A 41 -34.29 29.40 -3.59
CA ILE A 41 -32.97 28.85 -3.31
C ILE A 41 -33.05 27.33 -3.50
N TRP A 42 -32.18 26.74 -4.32
CA TRP A 42 -32.10 25.29 -4.49
C TRP A 42 -30.86 24.72 -3.78
N CYS A 43 -31.11 23.93 -2.74
CA CYS A 43 -30.11 23.17 -2.02
C CYS A 43 -30.62 21.74 -1.87
N GLU A 44 -30.16 20.82 -2.70
CA GLU A 44 -30.35 19.39 -2.43
C GLU A 44 -29.32 18.53 -3.18
N ARG A 45 -28.57 17.71 -2.43
CA ARG A 45 -27.80 16.58 -2.99
C ARG A 45 -27.49 15.53 -1.94
N ALA A 46 -28.51 14.84 -1.45
CA ALA A 46 -28.37 13.70 -0.55
C ALA A 46 -29.41 12.63 -0.88
N HIS A 47 -28.99 11.54 -1.53
CA HIS A 47 -29.59 10.20 -1.45
C HIS A 47 -28.74 9.21 -2.27
N LEU A 48 -28.28 8.13 -1.63
CA LEU A 48 -28.20 6.75 -2.16
C LEU A 48 -27.48 5.81 -1.17
N GLU A 49 -28.11 5.56 -0.02
CA GLU A 49 -28.35 4.17 0.38
C GLU A 49 -29.72 3.80 -0.24
N GLN A 50 -30.08 2.57 -0.58
CA GLN A 50 -30.15 1.35 0.24
C GLN A 50 -30.54 0.21 -0.76
N TRP A 51 -30.15 -1.06 -0.64
CA TRP A 51 -30.91 -2.12 0.03
C TRP A 51 -30.21 -3.48 -0.15
N SER A 52 -30.27 -4.33 0.87
CA SER A 52 -30.46 -5.78 0.68
C SER A 52 -31.31 -6.34 1.83
N ALA A 53 -32.56 -6.71 1.55
CA ALA A 53 -33.43 -7.46 2.46
C ALA A 53 -32.84 -8.87 2.67
N SER A 54 -32.71 -9.43 3.88
CA SER A 54 -33.64 -9.56 5.01
C SER A 54 -34.69 -10.67 4.84
N TRP A 55 -34.83 -11.50 5.88
CA TRP A 55 -35.93 -12.44 6.10
C TRP A 55 -36.33 -12.33 7.59
N CYS A 56 -37.64 -12.34 7.86
CA CYS A 56 -38.20 -11.90 9.14
C CYS A 56 -38.99 -12.99 9.87
N ARG A 57 -39.28 -12.71 11.16
CA ARG A 57 -40.41 -13.11 12.06
C ARG A 57 -39.85 -13.30 13.48
N HIS A 58 -40.43 -12.82 14.58
CA HIS A 58 -41.60 -11.98 14.90
C HIS A 58 -41.28 -11.24 16.26
N THR A 59 -42.10 -10.41 16.94
CA THR A 59 -43.56 -10.11 16.88
C THR A 59 -43.86 -8.64 17.29
N THR A 60 -45.13 -8.27 17.13
CA THR A 60 -45.95 -7.13 17.63
C THR A 60 -45.60 -6.40 18.96
N ALA A 61 -45.38 -5.07 18.88
CA ALA A 61 -46.33 -3.95 19.20
C ALA A 61 -47.13 -3.91 20.54
N PRO A 62 -47.74 -2.76 20.99
CA PRO A 62 -47.83 -1.42 20.38
C PRO A 62 -47.60 -0.17 21.30
N LEU A 63 -47.72 1.00 20.67
CA LEU A 63 -47.56 2.42 21.08
C LEU A 63 -48.39 2.94 22.28
N THR A 64 -47.88 4.01 22.93
CA THR A 64 -48.70 5.19 23.30
C THR A 64 -47.88 6.52 23.37
N VAL A 65 -48.51 7.64 23.77
CA VAL A 65 -48.35 9.01 23.19
C VAL A 65 -48.63 10.11 24.26
N TRP A 66 -48.39 11.41 23.92
CA TRP A 66 -48.55 12.70 24.67
C TRP A 66 -47.23 13.26 25.27
N SER A 67 -46.81 14.54 25.16
CA SER A 67 -47.45 15.90 25.09
C SER A 67 -47.59 16.58 26.47
N MET A 68 -47.26 17.87 26.74
CA MET A 68 -46.56 18.97 26.01
C MET A 68 -46.34 20.19 26.97
N HIS A 69 -45.34 21.07 26.72
CA HIS A 69 -45.04 22.36 27.42
C HIS A 69 -44.65 22.27 28.93
N SER A 70 -43.93 23.21 29.57
CA SER A 70 -43.63 24.64 29.31
C SER A 70 -42.27 25.11 29.91
N GLN A 71 -41.90 26.39 29.70
CA GLN A 71 -40.76 27.10 30.33
C GLN A 71 -41.28 28.09 31.41
N PRO A 72 -40.51 28.49 32.46
CA PRO A 72 -39.32 29.36 32.31
C PRO A 72 -38.16 29.16 33.32
N GLN A 73 -37.14 30.02 33.23
CA GLN A 73 -35.86 29.98 33.95
C GLN A 73 -35.95 30.24 35.48
N LYS A 74 -35.09 29.56 36.24
CA LYS A 74 -34.27 30.14 37.35
C LYS A 74 -33.12 29.21 37.75
N TYR A 75 -32.06 29.77 38.33
CA TYR A 75 -30.91 29.02 38.83
C TYR A 75 -31.26 28.27 40.13
N SER A 76 -30.83 27.01 40.25
CA SER A 76 -30.73 26.27 41.52
C SER A 76 -29.67 25.17 41.43
N TYR A 77 -28.94 24.94 42.53
CA TYR A 77 -28.12 23.74 42.71
C TYR A 77 -29.02 22.59 43.19
N VAL A 78 -28.77 21.36 42.72
CA VAL A 78 -29.42 20.15 43.26
C VAL A 78 -28.37 19.07 43.51
N TYR A 79 -28.24 18.65 44.77
CA TYR A 79 -27.70 17.33 45.13
C TYR A 79 -28.87 16.38 45.31
N ALA A 80 -28.73 15.12 44.89
CA ALA A 80 -29.67 14.03 45.20
C ALA A 80 -28.92 12.92 45.96
N PRO A 81 -29.47 12.40 47.07
CA PRO A 81 -28.87 11.31 47.84
C PRO A 81 -29.16 9.94 47.20
N CYS A 82 -28.47 8.90 47.68
CA CYS A 82 -28.60 7.53 47.23
C CYS A 82 -29.29 6.70 48.32
N ASN A 83 -30.32 5.93 47.93
CA ASN A 83 -30.94 4.86 48.72
C ASN A 83 -30.78 3.52 47.98
N ASP A 84 -31.11 2.42 48.68
CA ASP A 84 -30.55 1.10 48.46
C ASP A 84 -31.07 0.25 47.28
N VAL A 85 -30.17 -0.63 46.82
CA VAL A 85 -30.36 -1.95 46.18
C VAL A 85 -31.51 -2.13 45.18
N GLY A 86 -31.18 -2.24 43.88
CA GLY A 86 -32.12 -2.81 42.88
C GLY A 86 -31.69 -2.71 41.41
N GLU A 87 -31.18 -3.82 40.86
CA GLU A 87 -31.17 -4.22 39.44
C GLU A 87 -30.62 -3.29 38.31
N LEU A 88 -30.56 -3.85 37.11
CA LEU A 88 -30.05 -3.24 35.87
C LEU A 88 -31.11 -2.40 35.15
N ARG A 89 -30.74 -1.19 34.68
CA ARG A 89 -31.00 -0.75 33.28
C ARG A 89 -30.30 0.55 32.87
N GLN A 90 -30.39 0.84 31.58
CA GLN A 90 -29.67 1.90 30.87
C GLN A 90 -30.17 3.31 31.26
N GLY A 91 -29.24 4.18 31.68
CA GLY A 91 -29.48 5.63 31.77
C GLY A 91 -29.11 6.35 30.47
N GLY A 92 -29.94 7.29 30.02
CA GLY A 92 -29.74 8.03 28.77
C GLY A 92 -28.59 9.04 28.82
N MET A 93 -28.00 9.33 27.66
CA MET A 93 -27.08 10.46 27.49
C MET A 93 -27.86 11.72 27.08
N GLU A 94 -27.92 12.71 27.97
CA GLU A 94 -28.11 14.10 27.54
C GLU A 94 -26.76 14.81 27.42
N THR A 95 -26.63 15.71 26.45
CA THR A 95 -25.38 16.42 26.14
C THR A 95 -25.61 17.92 26.24
N ILE A 96 -24.92 18.57 27.17
CA ILE A 96 -24.95 20.04 27.33
C ILE A 96 -23.63 20.62 26.81
N ASP A 97 -23.70 21.43 25.76
CA ASP A 97 -22.56 22.16 25.20
C ASP A 97 -22.48 23.57 25.82
N ILE A 98 -21.28 23.99 26.24
CA ILE A 98 -21.02 25.33 26.78
C ILE A 98 -19.73 25.87 26.16
N GLN A 99 -19.88 26.83 25.26
CA GLN A 99 -18.76 27.49 24.58
C GLN A 99 -18.28 28.71 25.37
N HIS A 100 -16.96 28.86 25.52
CA HIS A 100 -16.35 30.11 25.97
C HIS A 100 -15.29 30.62 24.99
N THR A 101 -15.46 31.87 24.56
CA THR A 101 -14.59 32.60 23.64
C THR A 101 -13.38 33.20 24.36
N CYS A 102 -12.22 33.15 23.71
CA CYS A 102 -11.03 33.85 24.22
C CYS A 102 -11.11 35.35 23.92
N ALA A 103 -11.04 36.18 24.96
CA ALA A 103 -11.25 37.63 24.90
C ALA A 103 -10.36 38.37 23.87
N LEU A 104 -9.13 37.89 23.65
CA LEU A 104 -8.16 38.50 22.74
C LEU A 104 -8.25 38.03 21.27
N CYS A 105 -9.04 36.98 20.94
CA CYS A 105 -9.07 36.46 19.57
C CYS A 105 -10.45 36.04 19.02
N ARG A 106 -11.53 36.14 19.81
CA ARG A 106 -12.95 35.92 19.41
C ARG A 106 -13.28 34.62 18.63
N ARG A 107 -12.38 33.63 18.59
CA ARG A 107 -12.70 32.30 18.05
C ARG A 107 -13.33 31.40 19.14
N PRO A 108 -14.37 30.62 18.82
CA PRO A 108 -14.89 29.61 19.74
C PRO A 108 -13.85 28.51 19.98
N ARG A 109 -13.89 27.91 21.17
CA ARG A 109 -13.07 26.75 21.55
C ARG A 109 -13.99 25.62 21.98
N THR A 110 -14.01 24.52 21.24
CA THR A 110 -14.63 23.27 21.69
C THR A 110 -13.66 22.53 22.64
N ARG A 111 -14.15 22.18 23.84
CA ARG A 111 -13.57 21.15 24.70
C ARG A 111 -14.71 20.19 25.05
N VAL A 112 -14.54 18.91 24.70
CA VAL A 112 -15.51 17.86 25.03
C VAL A 112 -14.85 16.86 25.97
N PHE A 113 -15.41 16.71 27.16
CA PHE A 113 -15.09 15.65 28.12
C PHE A 113 -16.39 15.23 28.82
N ASN A 114 -16.82 13.99 28.62
CA ASN A 114 -18.03 13.45 29.24
C ASN A 114 -17.73 12.12 29.96
N LEU A 115 -18.35 11.98 31.13
CA LEU A 115 -18.52 10.80 31.98
C LEU A 115 -17.31 9.90 32.32
N TRP A 116 -17.17 9.69 33.62
CA TRP A 116 -16.59 8.48 34.22
C TRP A 116 -17.73 7.71 34.90
N THR A 117 -17.74 6.38 34.77
CA THR A 117 -18.61 5.50 35.57
C THR A 117 -17.80 4.71 36.59
N CYS A 118 -18.48 4.22 37.64
CA CYS A 118 -17.89 3.46 38.74
C CYS A 118 -18.61 2.13 38.88
N GLU A 119 -17.87 1.03 38.89
CA GLU A 119 -18.38 -0.31 39.21
C GLU A 119 -17.77 -0.77 40.53
N PHE A 120 -18.61 -1.19 41.47
CA PHE A 120 -18.19 -1.73 42.75
C PHE A 120 -18.03 -3.25 42.65
N THR A 121 -16.87 -3.76 43.05
CA THR A 121 -16.59 -5.20 43.17
C THR A 121 -16.02 -5.46 44.56
N ASP A 122 -16.77 -6.25 45.34
CA ASP A 122 -16.47 -6.73 46.70
C ASP A 122 -15.68 -5.76 47.61
N GLY A 123 -16.39 -4.78 48.19
CA GLY A 123 -16.14 -4.16 49.50
C GLY A 123 -14.82 -3.41 49.78
N ARG A 124 -13.76 -3.65 49.00
CA ARG A 124 -12.37 -3.24 49.27
C ARG A 124 -11.70 -2.60 48.05
N LYS A 125 -12.20 -2.88 46.84
CA LYS A 125 -11.72 -2.30 45.58
C LYS A 125 -12.77 -1.38 44.95
N SER A 126 -12.31 -0.44 44.12
CA SER A 126 -13.18 0.40 43.30
C SER A 126 -12.54 0.66 41.94
N LYS A 127 -13.32 0.47 40.87
CA LYS A 127 -12.85 0.62 39.49
C LYS A 127 -13.64 1.69 38.75
N TYR A 128 -12.92 2.57 38.05
CA TYR A 128 -13.45 3.75 37.39
C TYR A 128 -13.05 3.78 35.92
N SER A 129 -14.03 4.02 35.04
CA SER A 129 -13.88 3.88 33.59
C SER A 129 -14.36 5.13 32.85
N CYS A 130 -13.53 5.71 31.98
CA CYS A 130 -13.89 6.86 31.15
C CYS A 130 -14.21 6.44 29.72
N PHE A 131 -15.39 6.81 29.21
CA PHE A 131 -15.89 6.34 27.92
C PHE A 131 -15.85 7.42 26.85
N ARG A 132 -15.46 7.03 25.63
CA ARG A 132 -15.63 7.86 24.42
C ARG A 132 -16.25 7.00 23.33
N ASN A 133 -17.37 7.44 22.77
CA ASN A 133 -18.15 6.73 21.76
C ASN A 133 -18.44 5.27 22.18
N GLY A 134 -18.92 5.06 23.41
CA GLY A 134 -19.28 3.75 23.95
C GLY A 134 -18.13 2.81 24.32
N ARG A 135 -16.85 3.21 24.16
CA ARG A 135 -15.69 2.38 24.54
C ARG A 135 -14.87 3.04 25.65
N ALA A 136 -14.45 2.25 26.64
CA ALA A 136 -13.55 2.70 27.71
C ALA A 136 -12.17 3.05 27.13
N LYS A 137 -11.72 4.30 27.33
CA LYS A 137 -10.41 4.81 26.89
C LYS A 137 -9.39 4.87 28.02
N TRP A 138 -9.87 4.96 29.27
CA TRP A 138 -9.07 5.03 30.48
C TRP A 138 -9.76 4.19 31.56
N GLU A 139 -8.99 3.45 32.35
CA GLU A 139 -9.46 2.69 33.50
C GLU A 139 -8.50 2.90 34.67
N ALA A 140 -9.04 3.18 35.86
CA ALA A 140 -8.32 3.29 37.11
C ALA A 140 -8.88 2.28 38.12
N GLU A 141 -8.02 1.54 38.81
CA GLU A 141 -8.39 0.62 39.88
C GLU A 141 -7.60 0.99 41.14
N PHE A 142 -8.30 1.15 42.26
CA PHE A 142 -7.71 1.48 43.56
C PHE A 142 -7.82 0.27 44.50
N LEU A 143 -6.68 -0.18 45.03
CA LEU A 143 -6.59 -1.32 45.97
C LEU A 143 -7.01 -0.96 47.40
N GLU A 144 -6.86 0.31 47.78
CA GLU A 144 -7.51 0.93 48.94
C GLU A 144 -7.90 2.35 48.54
N CYS A 145 -9.14 2.77 48.85
CA CYS A 145 -9.65 4.09 48.48
C CYS A 145 -9.25 5.16 49.52
N LYS A 146 -7.94 5.36 49.72
CA LYS A 146 -7.39 6.33 50.70
C LYS A 146 -7.23 7.72 50.06
N PRO A 147 -7.67 8.81 50.73
CA PRO A 147 -7.55 10.16 50.19
C PRO A 147 -6.10 10.61 49.97
N GLY A 148 -5.84 11.35 48.89
CA GLY A 148 -4.49 11.75 48.46
C GLY A 148 -3.71 10.64 47.76
N THR A 149 -4.32 9.47 47.54
CA THR A 149 -3.69 8.39 46.74
C THR A 149 -3.79 8.72 45.26
N TYR A 150 -2.66 8.61 44.55
CA TYR A 150 -2.53 8.82 43.12
C TYR A 150 -2.35 7.49 42.38
N VAL A 151 -3.09 7.27 41.30
CA VAL A 151 -2.84 6.18 40.34
C VAL A 151 -2.54 6.79 38.96
N SER A 152 -1.46 6.33 38.33
CA SER A 152 -1.12 6.71 36.94
C SER A 152 -1.77 5.73 35.96
N VAL A 153 -2.65 6.21 35.10
CA VAL A 153 -3.35 5.39 34.09
C VAL A 153 -2.94 5.76 32.67
N ALA A 154 -2.76 4.75 31.82
CA ALA A 154 -2.43 4.89 30.41
C ALA A 154 -3.71 4.88 29.55
N ASN A 155 -3.68 5.56 28.39
CA ASN A 155 -4.78 5.46 27.43
C ASN A 155 -4.77 4.10 26.73
N LYS A 156 -5.89 3.37 26.74
CA LYS A 156 -6.04 2.05 26.10
C LYS A 156 -5.84 2.03 24.58
N SER A 157 -5.64 3.19 23.95
CA SER A 157 -5.37 3.34 22.51
C SER A 157 -4.23 4.32 22.20
N THR A 158 -3.44 4.71 23.20
CA THR A 158 -2.24 5.56 23.06
C THR A 158 -1.45 5.49 24.38
N PRO A 159 -0.79 4.35 24.69
CA PRO A 159 -0.37 4.02 26.06
C PRO A 159 0.61 5.01 26.71
N ASP A 160 1.36 5.74 25.91
CA ASP A 160 2.31 6.78 26.35
C ASP A 160 1.60 8.03 26.88
N LEU A 161 0.35 8.25 26.45
CA LEU A 161 -0.53 9.26 27.01
C LEU A 161 -1.01 8.78 28.39
N ARG A 162 -0.31 9.22 29.44
CA ARG A 162 -0.65 8.92 30.85
C ARG A 162 -1.33 10.09 31.55
N ALA A 163 -2.21 9.77 32.49
CA ALA A 163 -2.86 10.72 33.39
C ALA A 163 -2.74 10.25 34.84
N GLN A 164 -2.51 11.16 35.78
CA GLN A 164 -2.63 10.86 37.20
C GLN A 164 -4.06 11.10 37.68
N VAL A 165 -4.52 10.21 38.54
CA VAL A 165 -5.90 10.12 39.02
C VAL A 165 -5.86 10.15 40.54
N GLU A 166 -6.44 11.19 41.14
CA GLU A 166 -6.40 11.44 42.58
C GLU A 166 -7.75 11.14 43.25
N CYS A 167 -7.71 10.44 44.39
CA CYS A 167 -8.84 10.24 45.29
C CYS A 167 -8.92 11.40 46.30
N GLU A 168 -9.96 12.25 46.23
CA GLU A 168 -10.15 13.34 47.21
C GLU A 168 -10.97 12.90 48.43
N LYS A 169 -10.81 13.62 49.56
CA LYS A 169 -11.42 13.24 50.85
C LYS A 169 -12.90 13.65 50.94
N HIS A 170 -13.71 12.82 51.59
CA HIS A 170 -15.14 13.03 51.93
C HIS A 170 -16.19 13.14 50.81
N LYS A 171 -15.85 12.99 49.52
CA LYS A 171 -16.85 12.78 48.45
C LYS A 171 -16.38 11.65 47.52
N LYS A 172 -17.30 10.77 47.11
CA LYS A 172 -17.03 9.64 46.18
C LYS A 172 -16.82 10.15 44.74
N ALA A 173 -15.83 11.01 44.54
CA ALA A 173 -15.51 11.69 43.30
C ALA A 173 -13.98 11.72 43.11
N ILE A 174 -13.54 11.75 41.85
CA ILE A 174 -12.13 11.61 41.47
C ILE A 174 -11.70 12.82 40.65
N ARG A 175 -10.45 13.26 40.88
CA ARG A 175 -9.85 14.41 40.19
C ARG A 175 -8.73 13.93 39.27
N VAL A 176 -8.89 14.16 37.96
CA VAL A 176 -7.93 13.70 36.94
C VAL A 176 -6.99 14.86 36.57
N ARG A 177 -5.69 14.61 36.67
CA ARG A 177 -4.60 15.56 36.39
C ARG A 177 -3.68 14.96 35.32
N CYS A 178 -3.74 15.46 34.09
CA CYS A 178 -2.86 15.00 33.01
C CYS A 178 -1.44 15.54 33.20
N THR A 179 -0.59 14.78 33.89
CA THR A 179 0.84 15.05 34.10
C THR A 179 1.67 14.40 33.00
N GLY A 180 1.57 14.94 31.78
CA GLY A 180 2.08 14.31 30.55
C GLY A 180 2.66 15.27 29.50
N TYR A 181 3.03 16.50 29.88
CA TYR A 181 3.95 17.36 29.13
C TYR A 181 4.65 18.28 30.14
N SER A 182 5.97 18.39 30.08
CA SER A 182 6.76 19.21 31.01
C SER A 182 6.56 20.71 30.77
N ASN A 183 6.99 21.53 31.74
CA ASN A 183 6.85 23.01 31.72
C ASN A 183 7.79 23.71 30.71
N ALA A 184 7.90 23.19 29.49
CA ALA A 184 8.19 24.03 28.34
C ALA A 184 7.11 25.11 28.28
N ARG A 185 7.48 26.38 28.51
CA ARG A 185 6.59 27.52 28.34
C ARG A 185 6.11 27.52 26.89
N ARG A 186 4.92 26.97 26.62
CA ARG A 186 4.23 27.13 25.32
C ARG A 186 3.79 28.59 25.21
N ARG A 187 4.76 29.45 24.92
CA ARG A 187 4.61 30.81 24.41
C ARG A 187 3.47 30.79 23.39
N CYS A 188 2.52 31.71 23.53
CA CYS A 188 1.56 31.94 22.45
C CYS A 188 2.35 32.17 21.15
N SER A 189 1.84 31.71 20.01
CA SER A 189 2.55 31.89 18.72
C SER A 189 2.92 33.37 18.48
N CYS A 190 2.10 34.29 19.00
CA CYS A 190 2.33 35.74 19.13
C CYS A 190 3.54 36.20 19.99
N THR A 191 4.37 35.29 20.51
CA THR A 191 5.49 35.57 21.43
C THR A 191 6.75 34.73 21.14
N LEU A 192 6.75 33.95 20.06
CA LEU A 192 7.96 33.34 19.49
C LEU A 192 8.57 34.32 18.49
N PRO A 193 9.91 34.44 18.41
CA PRO A 193 10.55 35.36 17.47
C PRO A 193 10.34 34.92 16.02
N VAL A 194 10.31 35.91 15.12
CA VAL A 194 10.38 35.75 13.67
C VAL A 194 11.62 36.48 13.21
N ASP A 195 12.55 35.77 12.59
CA ASP A 195 13.68 36.40 11.92
C ASP A 195 13.27 36.80 10.50
N GLU A 196 12.95 38.08 10.31
CA GLU A 196 12.57 38.63 9.01
C GLU A 196 13.75 38.76 8.01
N THR A 197 14.97 38.50 8.48
CA THR A 197 16.24 38.69 7.75
C THR A 197 16.94 37.40 7.36
N SER A 198 16.62 36.28 8.02
CA SER A 198 17.18 34.96 7.72
C SER A 198 17.00 34.58 6.24
N GLN A 199 18.08 34.09 5.65
CA GLN A 199 18.06 33.50 4.31
C GLN A 199 17.70 32.00 4.34
N LYS A 200 17.59 31.40 5.54
CA LYS A 200 17.24 29.99 5.70
C LYS A 200 15.81 29.69 5.21
N HIS A 201 15.59 28.46 4.77
CA HIS A 201 14.33 27.97 4.25
C HIS A 201 13.98 26.57 4.77
N GLY A 202 12.68 26.25 4.88
CA GLY A 202 12.21 25.01 5.52
C GLY A 202 12.78 23.72 4.92
N GLY A 203 13.21 23.73 3.65
CA GLY A 203 13.92 22.61 3.02
C GLY A 203 15.19 22.17 3.76
N GLU A 204 15.90 23.06 4.44
CA GLU A 204 17.07 22.72 5.26
C GLU A 204 16.68 21.84 6.44
N LEU A 205 15.61 22.20 7.15
CA LEU A 205 15.12 21.43 8.30
C LEU A 205 14.56 20.05 7.90
N VAL A 206 14.15 19.89 6.64
CA VAL A 206 13.83 18.56 6.08
C VAL A 206 15.11 17.78 5.85
N ALA A 207 16.08 18.36 5.14
CA ALA A 207 17.35 17.72 4.79
C ALA A 207 18.18 17.33 6.03
N GLU A 208 18.27 18.19 7.05
CA GLU A 208 18.94 17.92 8.33
C GLU A 208 18.35 16.67 9.01
N VAL A 209 17.02 16.51 8.98
CA VAL A 209 16.34 15.33 9.55
C VAL A 209 16.56 14.08 8.69
N LEU A 210 16.54 14.19 7.37
CA LEU A 210 16.85 13.04 6.50
C LEU A 210 18.30 12.57 6.71
N GLN A 211 19.26 13.49 6.79
CA GLN A 211 20.67 13.19 7.06
C GLN A 211 20.85 12.53 8.44
N SER A 212 20.22 13.06 9.49
CA SER A 212 20.31 12.49 10.85
C SER A 212 19.67 11.10 10.99
N HIS A 213 18.77 10.72 10.08
CA HIS A 213 18.17 9.38 10.00
C HIS A 213 18.91 8.45 9.01
N GLY A 214 20.09 8.86 8.52
CA GLY A 214 20.96 8.03 7.67
C GLY A 214 20.47 7.87 6.23
N VAL A 215 19.58 8.74 5.74
CA VAL A 215 19.06 8.70 4.38
C VAL A 215 20.17 9.04 3.39
N LYS A 216 20.51 8.09 2.51
CA LYS A 216 21.54 8.25 1.46
C LYS A 216 20.99 8.71 0.12
N PHE A 217 19.72 8.39 -0.16
CA PHE A 217 19.08 8.59 -1.46
C PHE A 217 17.70 9.22 -1.27
N VAL A 218 17.39 10.22 -2.10
CA VAL A 218 16.01 10.75 -2.26
C VAL A 218 15.62 10.60 -3.72
N PHE A 219 14.64 9.73 -3.97
CA PHE A 219 14.11 9.50 -5.31
C PHE A 219 13.02 10.52 -5.63
N THR A 220 12.96 11.02 -6.88
CA THR A 220 12.05 12.11 -7.22
C THR A 220 11.63 12.13 -8.69
N LEU A 221 10.50 12.75 -9.01
CA LEU A 221 10.37 13.52 -10.25
C LEU A 221 10.31 14.99 -9.85
N VAL A 222 11.27 15.77 -10.35
CA VAL A 222 11.53 17.14 -9.87
C VAL A 222 10.36 18.07 -10.21
N GLY A 223 9.90 18.84 -9.22
CA GLY A 223 8.92 19.91 -9.43
C GLY A 223 8.95 20.98 -8.34
N GLY A 224 8.49 22.19 -8.70
CA GLY A 224 8.74 23.42 -7.91
C GLY A 224 8.29 23.37 -6.44
N HIS A 225 7.24 22.60 -6.12
CA HIS A 225 6.73 22.50 -4.75
C HIS A 225 7.72 21.87 -3.75
N ILE A 226 8.72 21.10 -4.21
CA ILE A 226 9.69 20.39 -3.35
C ILE A 226 11.14 20.85 -3.54
N SER A 227 11.43 21.77 -4.46
CA SER A 227 12.80 22.16 -4.83
C SER A 227 13.71 22.54 -3.64
N PRO A 228 13.26 23.27 -2.59
CA PRO A 228 14.11 23.59 -1.44
C PRO A 228 14.58 22.35 -0.65
N ILE A 229 13.81 21.25 -0.67
CA ILE A 229 14.20 19.99 -0.02
C ILE A 229 15.31 19.32 -0.81
N LEU A 230 15.17 19.25 -2.14
CA LEU A 230 16.15 18.59 -3.01
C LEU A 230 17.52 19.29 -2.95
N VAL A 231 17.54 20.62 -3.06
CA VAL A 231 18.78 21.42 -3.01
C VAL A 231 19.47 21.32 -1.64
N ALA A 232 18.71 21.35 -0.55
CA ALA A 232 19.29 21.19 0.79
C ALA A 232 19.79 19.77 1.06
N ALA A 233 19.10 18.75 0.56
CA ALA A 233 19.50 17.35 0.69
C ALA A 233 20.79 17.08 -0.10
N GLU A 234 20.91 17.58 -1.34
CA GLU A 234 22.14 17.55 -2.13
C GLU A 234 23.31 18.26 -1.42
N ALA A 235 23.08 19.46 -0.88
CA ALA A 235 24.07 20.21 -0.11
C ALA A 235 24.53 19.50 1.19
N LEU A 236 23.74 18.58 1.72
CA LEU A 236 24.07 17.71 2.86
C LEU A 236 24.62 16.33 2.44
N GLY A 237 24.92 16.12 1.16
CA GLY A 237 25.51 14.90 0.63
C GLY A 237 24.53 13.73 0.43
N ILE A 238 23.23 13.99 0.46
CA ILE A 238 22.19 13.01 0.13
C ILE A 238 22.03 13.00 -1.39
N GLN A 239 22.21 11.85 -2.03
CA GLN A 239 22.12 11.75 -3.49
C GLN A 239 20.66 11.88 -3.96
N ILE A 240 20.39 12.87 -4.80
CA ILE A 240 19.11 13.04 -5.49
C ILE A 240 19.09 12.17 -6.73
N VAL A 241 18.04 11.37 -6.91
CA VAL A 241 17.89 10.44 -8.04
C VAL A 241 16.56 10.73 -8.74
N ASP A 242 16.62 11.43 -9.87
CA ASP A 242 15.44 11.77 -10.66
C ASP A 242 15.05 10.64 -11.64
N THR A 243 13.82 10.15 -11.55
CA THR A 243 13.25 9.11 -12.41
C THR A 243 12.49 9.72 -13.60
N ARG A 244 11.94 8.88 -14.49
CA ARG A 244 11.01 9.34 -15.55
C ARG A 244 9.54 9.35 -15.12
N HIS A 245 9.18 8.66 -14.04
CA HIS A 245 7.85 8.72 -13.45
C HIS A 245 7.89 8.66 -11.91
N GLU A 246 6.94 9.32 -11.22
CA GLU A 246 6.89 9.34 -9.74
C GLU A 246 6.67 7.96 -9.13
N VAL A 247 5.95 7.08 -9.84
CA VAL A 247 5.71 5.69 -9.41
C VAL A 247 7.04 4.94 -9.24
N THR A 248 7.99 5.17 -10.15
CA THR A 248 9.35 4.59 -10.11
C THR A 248 10.12 5.10 -8.89
N ALA A 249 10.01 6.39 -8.56
CA ALA A 249 10.70 6.96 -7.41
C ALA A 249 10.27 6.28 -6.10
N VAL A 250 8.97 5.99 -5.95
CA VAL A 250 8.47 5.25 -4.78
C VAL A 250 8.84 3.77 -4.83
N PHE A 251 8.87 3.11 -5.99
CA PHE A 251 9.40 1.74 -6.10
C PHE A 251 10.91 1.66 -5.75
N ALA A 252 11.71 2.65 -6.15
CA ALA A 252 13.12 2.70 -5.78
C ALA A 252 13.32 2.93 -4.27
N ALA A 253 12.49 3.78 -3.65
CA ALA A 253 12.45 3.93 -2.19
C ALA A 253 12.02 2.62 -1.48
N ASP A 254 11.00 1.93 -1.98
CA ASP A 254 10.52 0.62 -1.49
C ASP A 254 11.65 -0.44 -1.54
N ALA A 255 12.38 -0.55 -2.66
CA ALA A 255 13.53 -1.44 -2.75
C ALA A 255 14.71 -1.06 -1.84
N VAL A 256 15.03 0.23 -1.69
CA VAL A 256 16.04 0.69 -0.72
C VAL A 256 15.64 0.31 0.71
N ALA A 257 14.37 0.48 1.08
CA ALA A 257 13.87 0.11 2.40
C ALA A 257 14.01 -1.41 2.65
N ARG A 258 13.58 -2.25 1.69
CA ARG A 258 13.67 -3.71 1.77
C ARG A 258 15.09 -4.26 1.85
N LEU A 259 16.06 -3.62 1.19
CA LEU A 259 17.44 -4.11 1.09
C LEU A 259 18.37 -3.59 2.19
N SER A 260 18.07 -2.41 2.75
CA SER A 260 18.88 -1.78 3.81
C SER A 260 18.31 -1.95 5.22
N GLY A 261 17.00 -2.16 5.35
CA GLY A 261 16.28 -2.05 6.63
C GLY A 261 16.08 -0.62 7.13
N ALA A 262 16.57 0.39 6.40
CA ALA A 262 16.38 1.80 6.71
C ALA A 262 15.06 2.33 6.11
N ILE A 263 14.76 3.61 6.35
CA ILE A 263 13.65 4.32 5.70
C ILE A 263 13.99 4.57 4.21
N GLY A 264 13.10 4.14 3.31
CA GLY A 264 13.14 4.56 1.90
C GLY A 264 12.49 5.93 1.73
N VAL A 265 13.05 6.83 0.93
CA VAL A 265 12.53 8.21 0.80
C VAL A 265 12.27 8.59 -0.66
N ALA A 266 11.06 9.05 -0.93
CA ALA A 266 10.66 9.62 -2.22
C ALA A 266 10.04 11.00 -2.02
N ALA A 267 10.36 11.95 -2.91
CA ALA A 267 9.84 13.33 -2.88
C ALA A 267 9.22 13.70 -4.22
N VAL A 268 7.96 14.16 -4.22
CA VAL A 268 7.19 14.46 -5.45
C VAL A 268 6.43 15.79 -5.38
N THR A 269 6.19 16.42 -6.53
CA THR A 269 5.40 17.66 -6.61
C THR A 269 3.92 17.43 -6.27
N ALA A 270 3.23 18.51 -5.89
CA ALA A 270 1.81 18.51 -5.59
C ALA A 270 0.93 17.96 -6.74
N GLY A 271 -0.29 17.54 -6.39
CA GLY A 271 -1.35 17.20 -7.34
C GLY A 271 -0.99 15.95 -8.15
N PRO A 272 -0.76 16.06 -9.48
CA PRO A 272 -0.42 14.92 -10.33
C PRO A 272 0.73 14.07 -9.79
N GLY A 273 1.81 14.70 -9.28
CA GLY A 273 2.97 13.97 -8.79
C GLY A 273 2.67 13.11 -7.57
N VAL A 274 1.91 13.65 -6.62
CA VAL A 274 1.37 12.88 -5.50
C VAL A 274 0.39 11.80 -5.98
N THR A 275 -0.54 12.06 -6.90
CA THR A 275 -1.48 11.02 -7.39
C THR A 275 -0.78 9.87 -8.12
N ASN A 276 0.30 10.14 -8.85
CA ASN A 276 1.08 9.14 -9.59
C ASN A 276 1.76 8.10 -8.68
N THR A 277 1.90 8.39 -7.38
CA THR A 277 2.54 7.48 -6.41
C THR A 277 1.59 6.49 -5.72
N VAL A 278 0.26 6.68 -5.81
CA VAL A 278 -0.72 5.93 -5.00
C VAL A 278 -0.56 4.40 -5.13
N THR A 279 -0.34 3.91 -6.35
CA THR A 279 -0.13 2.46 -6.61
C THR A 279 1.15 1.94 -5.95
N ALA A 280 2.25 2.69 -6.04
CA ALA A 280 3.53 2.28 -5.45
C ALA A 280 3.52 2.36 -3.92
N VAL A 281 2.84 3.36 -3.34
CA VAL A 281 2.59 3.40 -1.89
C VAL A 281 1.72 2.23 -1.45
N LYS A 282 0.70 1.84 -2.23
CA LYS A 282 -0.11 0.65 -1.92
C LYS A 282 0.70 -0.65 -2.00
N ASN A 283 1.65 -0.74 -2.94
CA ASN A 283 2.62 -1.83 -3.03
C ASN A 283 3.50 -1.90 -1.77
N ALA A 284 4.13 -0.78 -1.37
CA ALA A 284 4.93 -0.69 -0.16
C ALA A 284 4.13 -1.01 1.13
N GLN A 285 2.84 -0.65 1.18
CA GLN A 285 1.94 -1.01 2.29
C GLN A 285 1.71 -2.53 2.40
N LEU A 286 1.46 -3.20 1.27
CA LEU A 286 1.23 -4.65 1.22
C LEU A 286 2.52 -5.48 1.23
N ALA A 287 3.68 -4.83 1.05
CA ALA A 287 5.01 -5.37 1.25
C ALA A 287 5.68 -4.90 2.55
N GLU A 288 4.92 -4.27 3.46
CA GLU A 288 5.33 -3.99 4.85
C GLU A 288 6.63 -3.18 4.95
N SER A 289 6.85 -2.27 3.99
CA SER A 289 8.13 -1.62 3.75
C SER A 289 8.11 -0.16 4.23
N PRO A 290 9.08 0.27 5.06
CA PRO A 290 9.10 1.61 5.64
C PRO A 290 9.49 2.65 4.57
N VAL A 291 8.50 3.35 4.02
CA VAL A 291 8.69 4.37 2.98
C VAL A 291 8.11 5.72 3.40
N LEU A 292 8.94 6.75 3.43
CA LEU A 292 8.53 8.14 3.60
C LEU A 292 8.25 8.76 2.22
N LEU A 293 6.98 9.04 1.94
CA LEU A 293 6.57 9.88 0.82
C LEU A 293 6.46 11.35 1.27
N ILE A 294 7.28 12.20 0.68
CA ILE A 294 7.24 13.66 0.80
C ILE A 294 6.44 14.22 -0.37
N GLY A 295 5.28 14.82 -0.09
CA GLY A 295 4.45 15.49 -1.10
C GLY A 295 4.50 17.00 -0.98
N GLY A 296 4.81 17.69 -2.07
CA GLY A 296 4.57 19.13 -2.16
C GLY A 296 3.07 19.47 -2.07
N ALA A 297 2.74 20.71 -1.71
CA ALA A 297 1.37 21.22 -1.76
C ALA A 297 1.32 22.71 -2.10
N ALA A 298 0.15 23.16 -2.56
CA ALA A 298 -0.17 24.58 -2.69
C ALA A 298 -0.04 25.31 -1.33
N ALA A 299 0.29 26.59 -1.39
CA ALA A 299 0.49 27.43 -0.21
C ALA A 299 -0.73 27.39 0.73
N GLY A 300 -0.51 27.39 2.05
CA GLY A 300 -1.57 27.17 3.05
C GLY A 300 -2.72 28.18 2.99
N MET A 301 -2.46 29.40 2.52
CA MET A 301 -3.50 30.42 2.26
C MET A 301 -4.27 30.26 0.94
N LEU A 302 -3.79 29.41 0.02
CA LEU A 302 -4.37 29.15 -1.30
C LEU A 302 -5.05 27.77 -1.39
N LYS A 303 -4.78 26.85 -0.46
CA LYS A 303 -5.38 25.52 -0.41
C LYS A 303 -6.91 25.57 -0.39
N GLY A 304 -7.55 24.77 -1.25
CA GLY A 304 -8.99 24.74 -1.46
C GLY A 304 -9.53 25.92 -2.29
N ARG A 305 -8.69 26.65 -3.01
CA ARG A 305 -9.09 27.85 -3.80
C ARG A 305 -8.80 27.74 -5.30
N GLY A 306 -8.48 26.54 -5.79
CA GLY A 306 -8.15 26.32 -7.20
C GLY A 306 -6.76 26.81 -7.57
N ALA A 307 -5.79 26.69 -6.65
CA ALA A 307 -4.39 26.92 -6.97
C ALA A 307 -3.84 25.80 -7.90
N LEU A 308 -2.72 26.09 -8.57
CA LEU A 308 -2.08 25.13 -9.46
C LEU A 308 -1.72 23.85 -8.67
N GLN A 309 -2.15 22.68 -9.18
CA GLN A 309 -1.94 21.36 -8.57
C GLN A 309 -2.55 21.16 -7.15
N ASP A 310 -3.49 22.01 -6.74
CA ASP A 310 -4.18 21.93 -5.43
C ASP A 310 -5.30 20.87 -5.40
N ILE A 311 -5.16 19.85 -4.54
CA ILE A 311 -6.16 18.78 -4.29
C ILE A 311 -6.13 18.35 -2.81
N ASP A 312 -7.13 17.57 -2.36
CA ASP A 312 -7.10 16.93 -1.04
C ASP A 312 -6.22 15.67 -1.03
N GLN A 313 -4.90 15.89 -0.98
CA GLN A 313 -3.89 14.83 -0.90
C GLN A 313 -3.99 14.02 0.40
N MET A 314 -4.51 14.61 1.48
CA MET A 314 -4.66 13.93 2.78
C MET A 314 -5.68 12.79 2.71
N SER A 315 -6.81 13.01 2.04
CA SER A 315 -7.86 11.98 1.91
C SER A 315 -7.47 10.84 0.98
N LEU A 316 -6.63 11.10 -0.04
CA LEU A 316 -6.10 10.06 -0.93
C LEU A 316 -5.19 9.06 -0.19
N PHE A 317 -4.30 9.54 0.68
CA PHE A 317 -3.27 8.70 1.29
C PHE A 317 -3.68 8.02 2.60
N ARG A 318 -4.79 8.46 3.23
CA ARG A 318 -5.23 7.99 4.57
C ARG A 318 -5.57 6.50 4.67
N SER A 319 -5.82 5.81 3.56
CA SER A 319 -6.10 4.36 3.52
C SER A 319 -4.88 3.51 3.12
N VAL A 320 -3.83 4.15 2.57
CA VAL A 320 -2.63 3.46 2.03
C VAL A 320 -1.37 3.69 2.87
N CYS A 321 -1.35 4.72 3.71
CA CYS A 321 -0.27 4.99 4.67
C CYS A 321 -0.67 4.67 6.12
N LYS A 322 0.32 4.33 6.96
CA LYS A 322 0.15 4.18 8.42
C LYS A 322 -0.09 5.53 9.11
N TYR A 323 0.58 6.57 8.63
CA TYR A 323 0.50 7.93 9.14
C TYR A 323 0.47 8.93 7.98
N CYS A 324 -0.37 9.98 8.12
CA CYS A 324 -0.47 11.10 7.20
C CYS A 324 -0.49 12.42 7.97
N VAL A 325 0.36 13.38 7.60
CA VAL A 325 0.36 14.72 8.20
C VAL A 325 0.61 15.81 7.15
N SER A 326 0.06 16.99 7.40
CA SER A 326 0.34 18.22 6.65
C SER A 326 1.05 19.19 7.58
N VAL A 327 2.25 19.63 7.22
CA VAL A 327 3.06 20.54 8.05
C VAL A 327 2.56 21.97 7.84
N THR A 328 2.16 22.65 8.92
CA THR A 328 1.47 23.96 8.83
C THR A 328 2.26 25.14 9.41
N SER A 329 3.45 24.91 9.97
CA SER A 329 4.43 25.96 10.27
C SER A 329 5.85 25.41 10.28
N VAL A 330 6.85 26.26 10.02
CA VAL A 330 8.26 25.83 9.82
C VAL A 330 8.84 25.14 11.06
N ARG A 331 8.43 25.56 12.26
CA ARG A 331 8.82 24.92 13.54
C ARG A 331 8.31 23.48 13.70
N ASP A 332 7.28 23.08 12.94
CA ASP A 332 6.65 21.76 13.06
C ASP A 332 7.32 20.72 12.14
N ILE A 333 8.20 21.13 11.20
CA ILE A 333 8.89 20.24 10.23
C ILE A 333 9.61 19.09 10.96
N VAL A 334 10.52 19.42 11.89
CA VAL A 334 11.34 18.45 12.60
C VAL A 334 10.52 17.43 13.40
N PRO A 335 9.60 17.83 14.31
CA PRO A 335 8.81 16.86 15.07
C PRO A 335 7.85 16.04 14.20
N SER A 336 7.28 16.61 13.12
CA SER A 336 6.43 15.86 12.20
C SER A 336 7.20 14.79 11.42
N LEU A 337 8.40 15.09 10.92
CA LEU A 337 9.23 14.11 10.22
C LEU A 337 9.75 13.00 11.15
N LYS A 338 10.30 13.36 12.32
CA LYS A 338 10.77 12.38 13.32
C LYS A 338 9.69 11.36 13.68
N TYR A 339 8.48 11.84 13.96
CA TYR A 339 7.36 10.96 14.29
C TYR A 339 6.87 10.14 13.09
N ALA A 340 6.82 10.72 11.88
CA ALA A 340 6.47 9.98 10.67
C ALA A 340 7.45 8.83 10.37
N ILE A 341 8.77 9.05 10.50
CA ILE A 341 9.78 8.01 10.29
C ILE A 341 9.67 6.90 11.37
N GLN A 342 9.43 7.28 12.63
CA GLN A 342 9.20 6.32 13.72
C GLN A 342 7.95 5.44 13.45
N GLU A 343 6.84 6.05 13.02
CA GLU A 343 5.61 5.32 12.65
C GLU A 343 5.81 4.44 11.41
N ALA A 344 6.62 4.86 10.44
CA ALA A 344 6.96 4.03 9.28
C ALA A 344 7.68 2.74 9.69
N GLN A 345 8.58 2.81 10.68
CA GLN A 345 9.44 1.70 11.10
C GLN A 345 8.89 0.84 12.26
N SER A 346 7.97 1.35 13.08
CA SER A 346 7.46 0.66 14.27
C SER A 346 6.45 -0.46 13.96
N GLY A 347 6.44 -1.52 14.77
CA GLY A 347 5.56 -2.68 14.64
C GLY A 347 5.82 -3.45 13.34
N THR A 348 4.76 -3.71 12.59
CA THR A 348 4.86 -4.02 11.15
C THR A 348 5.13 -2.73 10.39
N PRO A 349 6.27 -2.59 9.68
CA PRO A 349 6.61 -1.36 8.99
C PRO A 349 5.66 -1.08 7.80
N GLY A 350 5.70 0.14 7.29
CA GLY A 350 4.87 0.53 6.15
C GLY A 350 5.01 2.01 5.80
N PRO A 351 4.35 2.47 4.73
CA PRO A 351 4.54 3.81 4.21
C PRO A 351 3.84 4.89 5.06
N VAL A 352 4.39 6.10 5.00
CA VAL A 352 3.86 7.31 5.63
C VAL A 352 3.89 8.48 4.64
N PHE A 353 2.95 9.41 4.78
CA PHE A 353 2.84 10.59 3.91
C PHE A 353 3.00 11.89 4.69
N VAL A 354 3.93 12.73 4.26
CA VAL A 354 4.17 14.06 4.84
C VAL A 354 4.00 15.11 3.74
N GLU A 355 2.95 15.91 3.87
CA GLU A 355 2.63 17.00 2.96
C GLU A 355 3.28 18.32 3.43
N PHE A 356 3.96 18.99 2.51
CA PHE A 356 4.60 20.29 2.73
C PHE A 356 4.00 21.35 1.79
N PRO A 357 3.18 22.28 2.31
CA PRO A 357 2.82 23.51 1.61
C PRO A 357 4.07 24.30 1.21
N ILE A 358 4.10 24.81 -0.02
CA ILE A 358 5.26 25.50 -0.58
C ILE A 358 5.72 26.71 0.27
N ASP A 359 4.80 27.38 0.96
CA ASP A 359 5.09 28.50 1.86
C ASP A 359 5.75 28.10 3.19
N VAL A 360 5.79 26.80 3.52
CA VAL A 360 6.59 26.25 4.63
C VAL A 360 8.04 25.97 4.19
N LEU A 361 8.30 25.74 2.90
CA LEU A 361 9.60 25.28 2.41
C LEU A 361 10.54 26.38 1.91
N TYR A 362 10.02 27.52 1.44
CA TYR A 362 10.79 28.62 0.86
C TYR A 362 11.20 29.71 1.89
N PRO A 363 12.15 30.61 1.58
CA PRO A 363 12.60 31.66 2.52
C PRO A 363 11.49 32.66 2.90
N TYR A 364 11.55 33.18 4.14
CA TYR A 364 10.57 34.16 4.67
C TYR A 364 10.38 35.37 3.76
N THR A 365 11.46 35.92 3.21
CA THR A 365 11.46 37.10 2.34
C THR A 365 10.64 36.89 1.06
N LEU A 366 10.75 35.71 0.45
CA LEU A 366 9.99 35.34 -0.75
C LEU A 366 8.52 35.06 -0.41
N VAL A 367 8.25 34.27 0.63
CA VAL A 367 6.87 33.95 1.06
C VAL A 367 6.11 35.23 1.43
N LYS A 368 6.75 36.14 2.16
CA LYS A 368 6.20 37.47 2.49
C LYS A 368 5.90 38.31 1.25
N LYS A 369 6.81 38.32 0.26
CA LYS A 369 6.63 39.05 -1.01
C LYS A 369 5.40 38.55 -1.77
N GLU A 370 5.24 37.24 -1.93
CA GLU A 370 4.12 36.68 -2.69
C GLU A 370 2.78 36.72 -1.92
N VAL A 371 2.77 36.46 -0.60
CA VAL A 371 1.54 36.43 0.20
C VAL A 371 1.01 37.84 0.54
N VAL A 372 1.88 38.79 0.88
CA VAL A 372 1.47 40.16 1.24
C VAL A 372 1.35 41.06 -0.01
N GLY A 373 2.27 40.88 -0.96
CA GLY A 373 2.37 41.70 -2.17
C GLY A 373 2.82 43.15 -1.91
N SER A 374 3.08 43.88 -2.98
CA SER A 374 3.42 45.32 -2.97
C SER A 374 2.19 46.24 -2.79
N ARG A 375 1.16 45.77 -2.07
CA ARG A 375 -0.18 46.39 -2.00
C ARG A 375 -0.21 47.70 -1.19
N LYS A 376 0.16 48.81 -1.83
CA LYS A 376 0.02 50.20 -1.33
C LYS A 376 -1.45 50.68 -1.27
N GLY A 377 -2.30 50.00 -0.50
CA GLY A 377 -3.69 50.42 -0.26
C GLY A 377 -3.81 51.37 0.94
N SER A 378 -4.30 52.59 0.73
CA SER A 378 -4.35 53.64 1.77
C SER A 378 -5.44 53.44 2.83
N GLY A 379 -6.56 52.81 2.48
CA GLY A 379 -7.76 52.70 3.33
C GLY A 379 -7.74 51.61 4.41
N LEU A 380 -8.61 51.75 5.42
CA LEU A 380 -8.73 50.85 6.58
C LEU A 380 -8.85 49.35 6.21
N ARG A 381 -9.67 49.01 5.21
CA ARG A 381 -9.81 47.61 4.75
C ARG A 381 -8.49 47.03 4.22
N ALA A 382 -7.69 47.83 3.49
CA ALA A 382 -6.39 47.39 2.99
C ALA A 382 -5.37 47.21 4.13
N ARG A 383 -5.38 48.10 5.13
CA ARG A 383 -4.55 47.97 6.33
C ARG A 383 -4.89 46.69 7.13
N LEU A 384 -6.17 46.39 7.33
CA LEU A 384 -6.63 45.17 8.01
C LEU A 384 -6.24 43.90 7.24
N VAL A 385 -6.39 43.88 5.91
CA VAL A 385 -5.94 42.74 5.08
C VAL A 385 -4.42 42.59 5.14
N SER A 386 -3.64 43.67 5.03
CA SER A 386 -2.18 43.61 5.09
C SER A 386 -1.67 43.15 6.46
N TRP A 387 -2.33 43.58 7.55
CA TRP A 387 -2.07 43.09 8.91
C TRP A 387 -2.36 41.59 9.05
N TYR A 388 -3.50 41.11 8.53
CA TYR A 388 -3.84 39.69 8.53
C TYR A 388 -2.82 38.85 7.74
N LEU A 389 -2.41 39.32 6.55
CA LEU A 389 -1.43 38.65 5.70
C LEU A 389 -0.03 38.62 6.34
N LYS A 390 0.45 39.73 6.92
CA LYS A 390 1.71 39.71 7.69
C LYS A 390 1.60 38.75 8.88
N ASN A 391 0.54 38.85 9.69
CA ASN A 391 0.35 37.95 10.83
C ASN A 391 0.26 36.47 10.41
N TYR A 392 -0.24 36.13 9.21
CA TYR A 392 -0.17 34.76 8.69
C TYR A 392 1.28 34.31 8.49
N VAL A 393 2.07 35.06 7.71
CA VAL A 393 3.48 34.71 7.42
C VAL A 393 4.34 34.72 8.69
N ASP A 394 4.12 35.68 9.59
CA ASP A 394 4.82 35.72 10.88
C ASP A 394 4.49 34.47 11.74
N ASN A 395 3.24 34.00 11.78
CA ASN A 395 2.90 32.76 12.50
C ASN A 395 3.42 31.49 11.81
N LEU A 396 3.61 31.52 10.49
CA LEU A 396 4.19 30.43 9.69
C LEU A 396 5.67 30.21 10.03
N PHE A 397 6.42 31.29 10.28
CA PHE A 397 7.84 31.29 10.65
C PHE A 397 8.12 31.50 12.15
N ALA A 398 7.09 31.63 13.00
CA ALA A 398 7.22 31.89 14.44
C ALA A 398 7.97 30.76 15.17
N GLY A 399 9.22 31.02 15.55
CA GLY A 399 10.13 30.04 16.15
C GLY A 399 10.78 29.09 15.15
N ALA A 400 10.76 29.37 13.84
CA ALA A 400 11.32 28.50 12.79
C ALA A 400 12.72 27.96 13.13
N TRP A 401 13.65 28.86 13.42
CA TRP A 401 15.08 28.56 13.60
C TRP A 401 15.49 28.29 15.07
N GLU A 402 14.54 28.05 15.98
CA GLU A 402 14.87 27.54 17.31
C GLU A 402 15.47 26.13 17.18
N ALA A 403 16.61 25.88 17.84
CA ALA A 403 17.30 24.60 17.79
C ALA A 403 16.41 23.45 18.30
N ARG A 404 16.40 22.32 17.58
CA ARG A 404 15.61 21.13 17.91
C ARG A 404 16.48 19.88 17.84
N ASP A 405 16.15 18.92 18.68
CA ASP A 405 16.71 17.58 18.59
C ASP A 405 16.22 16.89 17.30
N ILE A 406 17.15 16.67 16.36
CA ILE A 406 16.91 15.96 15.09
C ILE A 406 17.22 14.45 15.16
N THR A 407 17.64 13.90 16.31
CA THR A 407 18.07 12.49 16.40
C THR A 407 16.92 11.50 16.14
N PRO A 408 17.18 10.30 15.60
CA PRO A 408 16.13 9.31 15.36
C PRO A 408 15.40 8.86 16.62
N LEU A 409 14.07 8.75 16.54
CA LEU A 409 13.26 8.15 17.59
C LEU A 409 13.29 6.61 17.44
N PRO A 410 13.46 5.84 18.53
CA PRO A 410 13.55 4.38 18.44
C PRO A 410 12.22 3.76 17.98
N PRO A 411 12.24 2.80 17.03
CA PRO A 411 11.03 2.11 16.60
C PRO A 411 10.51 1.19 17.70
N ILE A 412 9.19 1.13 17.86
CA ILE A 412 8.52 0.29 18.86
C ILE A 412 8.26 -1.09 18.24
N ILE A 413 8.89 -2.15 18.75
CA ILE A 413 8.82 -3.50 18.15
C ILE A 413 8.53 -4.53 19.25
N HIS A 414 7.45 -5.30 19.08
CA HIS A 414 7.05 -6.37 20.01
C HIS A 414 8.01 -7.56 19.95
N GLN A 415 8.35 -8.11 21.12
CA GLN A 415 9.15 -9.33 21.27
C GLN A 415 8.27 -10.46 21.80
N ALA A 416 8.69 -11.71 21.59
CA ALA A 416 8.02 -12.86 22.18
C ALA A 416 8.26 -12.90 23.70
N SER A 417 7.36 -13.56 24.44
CA SER A 417 7.66 -13.94 25.82
C SER A 417 8.46 -15.25 25.85
N GLU A 418 9.32 -15.40 26.87
CA GLU A 418 10.07 -16.63 27.14
C GLU A 418 9.15 -17.87 27.16
N LYS A 419 7.92 -17.73 27.66
CA LYS A 419 6.89 -18.77 27.65
C LYS A 419 6.47 -19.16 26.22
N GLU A 420 6.30 -18.22 25.31
CA GLU A 420 5.96 -18.52 23.89
C GLU A 420 7.13 -19.22 23.18
N ILE A 421 8.37 -18.84 23.49
CA ILE A 421 9.57 -19.54 23.02
C ILE A 421 9.61 -20.97 23.58
N GLN A 422 9.44 -21.16 24.89
CA GLN A 422 9.39 -22.48 25.53
C GLN A 422 8.27 -23.36 24.94
N GLN A 423 7.05 -22.84 24.80
CA GLN A 423 5.92 -23.59 24.22
C GLN A 423 6.17 -23.95 22.75
N THR A 424 6.89 -23.11 22.00
CA THR A 424 7.35 -23.46 20.64
C THR A 424 8.38 -24.57 20.67
N ALA A 425 9.39 -24.48 21.55
CA ALA A 425 10.44 -25.47 21.70
C ALA A 425 9.88 -26.85 22.10
N GLU A 426 8.92 -26.89 23.04
CA GLU A 426 8.23 -28.11 23.46
C GLU A 426 7.39 -28.77 22.35
N LEU A 427 6.86 -27.99 21.41
CA LEU A 427 6.15 -28.53 20.23
C LEU A 427 7.14 -29.03 19.18
N LEU A 428 8.19 -28.26 18.89
CA LEU A 428 9.19 -28.60 17.87
C LEU A 428 10.06 -29.79 18.26
N SER A 429 10.43 -29.92 19.53
CA SER A 429 11.20 -31.07 20.05
C SER A 429 10.43 -32.40 20.00
N ARG A 430 9.11 -32.37 19.83
CA ARG A 430 8.23 -33.55 19.72
C ARG A 430 7.85 -33.90 18.27
N ALA A 431 8.09 -33.00 17.32
CA ALA A 431 7.74 -33.17 15.91
C ALA A 431 8.77 -34.04 15.17
N LYS A 432 8.30 -34.98 14.34
CA LYS A 432 9.15 -35.86 13.50
C LYS A 432 9.23 -35.38 12.06
N ARG A 433 8.22 -34.64 11.59
CA ARG A 433 8.10 -34.03 10.27
C ARG A 433 7.69 -32.55 10.37
N PRO A 434 8.48 -31.69 11.03
CA PRO A 434 8.22 -30.26 11.08
C PRO A 434 8.43 -29.58 9.72
N LEU A 435 7.75 -28.46 9.47
CA LEU A 435 8.01 -27.55 8.36
C LEU A 435 8.00 -26.09 8.82
N LEU A 436 8.93 -25.30 8.28
CA LEU A 436 9.06 -23.86 8.52
C LEU A 436 8.75 -23.05 7.26
N LEU A 437 7.71 -22.22 7.29
CA LEU A 437 7.33 -21.33 6.18
C LEU A 437 7.71 -19.89 6.53
N LEU A 438 8.80 -19.39 5.94
CA LEU A 438 9.28 -18.02 6.14
C LEU A 438 8.67 -17.06 5.11
N GLY A 439 8.12 -15.95 5.60
CA GLY A 439 7.63 -14.82 4.79
C GLY A 439 8.52 -13.57 4.93
N SER A 440 8.11 -12.46 4.31
CA SER A 440 8.90 -11.23 4.28
C SER A 440 9.22 -10.65 5.66
N GLN A 441 8.34 -10.80 6.65
CA GLN A 441 8.62 -10.28 8.01
C GLN A 441 9.86 -10.92 8.67
N ALA A 442 10.25 -12.12 8.24
CA ALA A 442 11.47 -12.78 8.70
C ALA A 442 12.76 -12.06 8.26
N THR A 443 12.69 -11.01 7.43
CA THR A 443 13.88 -10.24 6.99
C THR A 443 13.86 -8.79 7.46
N LEU A 444 12.98 -8.43 8.40
CA LEU A 444 12.81 -7.06 8.90
C LEU A 444 13.69 -6.76 10.14
N PRO A 445 14.21 -5.53 10.31
CA PRO A 445 14.94 -5.12 11.52
C PRO A 445 14.07 -5.22 12.79
N PRO A 446 14.64 -5.54 13.97
CA PRO A 446 16.01 -5.21 14.36
C PRO A 446 17.04 -6.32 14.11
N THR A 447 16.60 -7.56 13.96
CA THR A 447 17.50 -8.73 13.95
C THR A 447 18.28 -8.79 12.63
N SER A 448 19.60 -8.99 12.69
CA SER A 448 20.45 -8.96 11.48
C SER A 448 20.16 -10.15 10.57
N ILE A 449 20.12 -9.93 9.25
CA ILE A 449 19.79 -10.99 8.28
C ILE A 449 20.76 -12.19 8.33
N HIS A 450 22.03 -11.94 8.69
CA HIS A 450 23.03 -12.99 8.91
C HIS A 450 22.81 -13.77 10.21
N THR A 451 22.26 -13.13 11.25
CA THR A 451 21.81 -13.81 12.47
C THR A 451 20.64 -14.71 12.14
N ILE A 452 19.59 -14.18 11.49
CA ILE A 452 18.37 -14.92 11.14
C ILE A 452 18.69 -16.15 10.28
N ARG A 453 19.55 -15.98 9.27
CA ARG A 453 20.07 -17.10 8.46
C ARG A 453 20.69 -18.18 9.37
N ARG A 454 21.61 -17.80 10.25
CA ARG A 454 22.32 -18.72 11.14
C ARG A 454 21.37 -19.42 12.12
N SER A 455 20.34 -18.74 12.61
CA SER A 455 19.29 -19.33 13.45
C SER A 455 18.49 -20.41 12.70
N VAL A 456 18.10 -20.14 11.45
CA VAL A 456 17.39 -21.11 10.60
C VAL A 456 18.28 -22.31 10.25
N GLU A 457 19.57 -22.06 9.94
CA GLU A 457 20.56 -23.12 9.71
C GLU A 457 20.81 -23.97 10.98
N SER A 458 20.83 -23.35 12.16
CA SER A 458 21.00 -24.03 13.45
C SER A 458 19.77 -24.83 13.90
N LEU A 459 18.56 -24.40 13.52
CA LEU A 459 17.32 -25.12 13.83
C LEU A 459 17.15 -26.41 13.00
N GLY A 460 17.81 -26.51 11.83
CA GLY A 460 17.80 -27.72 11.00
C GLY A 460 16.43 -28.14 10.47
N VAL A 461 15.40 -27.28 10.54
CA VAL A 461 14.03 -27.58 10.09
C VAL A 461 13.91 -27.35 8.57
N PRO A 462 13.34 -28.29 7.79
CA PRO A 462 13.08 -28.09 6.36
C PRO A 462 12.14 -26.90 6.13
N CYS A 463 12.50 -26.03 5.20
CA CYS A 463 11.88 -24.71 5.07
C CYS A 463 11.47 -24.35 3.64
N PHE A 464 10.38 -23.57 3.54
CA PHE A 464 9.92 -22.91 2.32
C PHE A 464 10.01 -21.39 2.46
N LEU A 465 10.54 -20.71 1.45
CA LEU A 465 10.83 -19.27 1.48
C LEU A 465 9.90 -18.48 0.53
N GLY A 466 9.20 -17.49 1.07
CA GLY A 466 8.30 -16.59 0.34
C GLY A 466 8.67 -15.11 0.49
N GLY A 467 8.43 -14.33 -0.57
CA GLY A 467 8.75 -12.90 -0.62
C GLY A 467 10.23 -12.62 -0.35
N MET A 468 10.52 -11.64 0.51
CA MET A 468 11.89 -11.18 0.80
C MET A 468 12.79 -12.26 1.45
N SER A 469 12.21 -13.31 2.03
CA SER A 469 12.99 -14.43 2.57
C SER A 469 13.63 -15.32 1.49
N ARG A 470 13.24 -15.18 0.21
CA ARG A 470 13.83 -15.96 -0.89
C ARG A 470 15.34 -15.72 -0.99
N GLY A 471 16.11 -16.81 -0.86
CA GLY A 471 17.58 -16.78 -0.83
C GLY A 471 18.20 -16.70 0.57
N LEU A 472 17.42 -16.60 1.66
CA LEU A 472 17.93 -16.45 3.04
C LEU A 472 19.05 -17.44 3.41
N VAL A 473 18.91 -18.72 3.04
CA VAL A 473 19.92 -19.77 3.30
C VAL A 473 20.83 -20.07 2.09
N GLY A 474 20.66 -19.32 0.99
CA GLY A 474 21.45 -19.42 -0.24
C GLY A 474 21.12 -20.62 -1.15
N ARG A 475 21.58 -20.56 -2.41
CA ARG A 475 21.17 -21.50 -3.47
C ARG A 475 21.37 -22.99 -3.15
N ASN A 476 22.41 -23.34 -2.38
CA ASN A 476 22.84 -24.73 -2.13
C ASN A 476 22.42 -25.26 -0.74
N SER A 477 21.51 -24.58 -0.03
CA SER A 477 21.05 -25.08 1.28
C SER A 477 20.31 -26.40 1.15
N HIS A 478 20.66 -27.36 2.00
CA HIS A 478 19.95 -28.64 2.13
C HIS A 478 18.59 -28.50 2.85
N LEU A 479 18.35 -27.38 3.56
CA LEU A 479 17.10 -27.13 4.28
C LEU A 479 16.03 -26.47 3.41
N GLN A 480 16.40 -25.76 2.34
CA GLN A 480 15.43 -25.07 1.48
C GLN A 480 14.83 -26.01 0.44
N MET A 481 13.52 -26.23 0.53
CA MET A 481 12.69 -26.88 -0.49
C MET A 481 12.07 -25.82 -1.42
N ARG A 482 11.91 -26.14 -2.71
CA ARG A 482 11.39 -25.20 -3.75
C ARG A 482 10.04 -25.63 -4.31
N HIS A 483 9.80 -26.92 -4.40
CA HIS A 483 8.68 -27.54 -5.09
C HIS A 483 7.77 -28.32 -4.11
N GLN A 484 6.63 -28.78 -4.60
CA GLN A 484 5.71 -29.70 -3.89
C GLN A 484 5.30 -29.29 -2.46
N ARG A 485 5.33 -27.97 -2.16
CA ARG A 485 4.98 -27.39 -0.85
C ARG A 485 3.61 -27.83 -0.32
N LYS A 486 2.63 -27.99 -1.20
CA LYS A 486 1.26 -28.43 -0.86
C LYS A 486 1.23 -29.90 -0.44
N GLU A 487 2.16 -30.71 -0.90
CA GLU A 487 2.28 -32.13 -0.62
C GLU A 487 3.03 -32.30 0.71
N ALA A 488 4.18 -31.64 0.86
CA ALA A 488 4.92 -31.55 2.12
C ALA A 488 4.04 -31.08 3.29
N LEU A 489 3.20 -30.06 3.09
CA LEU A 489 2.27 -29.56 4.11
C LEU A 489 1.18 -30.58 4.53
N LYS A 490 0.82 -31.58 3.71
CA LYS A 490 -0.15 -32.62 4.12
C LYS A 490 0.49 -33.63 5.07
N GLU A 491 1.79 -33.89 4.89
CA GLU A 491 2.51 -34.94 5.62
C GLU A 491 3.14 -34.43 6.92
N ALA A 492 3.38 -33.13 7.02
CA ALA A 492 3.97 -32.49 8.20
C ALA A 492 3.17 -32.73 9.49
N ASP A 493 3.86 -32.96 10.60
CA ASP A 493 3.27 -33.13 11.94
C ASP A 493 3.45 -31.91 12.86
N LEU A 494 4.08 -30.84 12.34
CA LEU A 494 4.11 -29.49 12.90
C LEU A 494 4.34 -28.47 11.77
N VAL A 495 3.60 -27.36 11.76
CA VAL A 495 3.85 -26.26 10.81
C VAL A 495 4.11 -24.94 11.55
N ILE A 496 5.23 -24.30 11.26
CA ILE A 496 5.61 -22.97 11.78
C ILE A 496 5.47 -21.94 10.67
N LEU A 497 4.55 -20.98 10.84
CA LEU A 497 4.30 -19.85 9.93
C LEU A 497 5.05 -18.62 10.45
N ALA A 498 6.32 -18.48 10.04
CA ALA A 498 7.23 -17.43 10.48
C ALA A 498 7.14 -16.21 9.55
N GLY A 499 6.30 -15.22 9.89
CA GLY A 499 6.05 -14.06 9.04
C GLY A 499 5.27 -14.36 7.76
N THR A 500 4.68 -15.56 7.68
CA THR A 500 3.86 -16.02 6.54
C THR A 500 2.38 -15.77 6.81
N VAL A 501 1.70 -15.14 5.85
CA VAL A 501 0.27 -14.83 5.93
C VAL A 501 -0.54 -15.89 5.20
N CYS A 502 -1.64 -16.36 5.80
CA CYS A 502 -2.58 -17.30 5.18
C CYS A 502 -3.51 -16.61 4.16
N ASP A 503 -2.95 -15.90 3.19
CA ASP A 503 -3.66 -15.30 2.05
C ASP A 503 -3.77 -16.25 0.84
N PHE A 504 -4.13 -15.73 -0.34
CA PHE A 504 -4.30 -16.51 -1.57
C PHE A 504 -3.04 -17.31 -1.96
N ARG A 505 -1.84 -16.80 -1.65
CA ARG A 505 -0.54 -17.44 -1.92
C ARG A 505 -0.29 -18.69 -1.05
N LEU A 506 -1.10 -18.88 -0.01
CA LEU A 506 -1.19 -20.10 0.80
C LEU A 506 -2.64 -20.64 0.80
N SER A 507 -3.38 -20.39 -0.29
CA SER A 507 -4.74 -20.85 -0.54
C SER A 507 -5.72 -20.58 0.63
N TYR A 508 -5.61 -19.43 1.27
CA TYR A 508 -6.42 -19.04 2.45
C TYR A 508 -6.28 -20.00 3.64
N GLY A 509 -5.12 -20.66 3.77
CA GLY A 509 -4.84 -21.69 4.78
C GLY A 509 -5.42 -23.07 4.47
N ARG A 510 -6.16 -23.25 3.35
CA ARG A 510 -6.80 -24.54 2.98
C ARG A 510 -5.83 -25.70 2.72
N VAL A 511 -4.55 -25.40 2.51
CA VAL A 511 -3.48 -26.40 2.31
C VAL A 511 -2.76 -26.79 3.59
N LEU A 512 -3.11 -26.20 4.73
CA LEU A 512 -2.55 -26.57 6.03
C LEU A 512 -3.19 -27.88 6.55
N PRO A 513 -2.42 -28.73 7.26
CA PRO A 513 -2.91 -30.01 7.74
C PRO A 513 -3.95 -29.85 8.86
N ARG A 514 -4.96 -30.72 8.88
CA ARG A 514 -6.02 -30.71 9.90
C ARG A 514 -5.59 -31.53 11.12
N GLY A 515 -5.84 -31.01 12.33
CA GLY A 515 -5.54 -31.69 13.59
C GLY A 515 -4.05 -31.70 13.98
N VAL A 516 -3.18 -31.17 13.12
CA VAL A 516 -1.75 -30.98 13.36
C VAL A 516 -1.51 -29.61 14.04
N PRO A 517 -0.54 -29.50 14.98
CA PRO A 517 -0.22 -28.22 15.59
C PRO A 517 0.30 -27.20 14.57
N ILE A 518 -0.18 -25.96 14.68
CA ILE A 518 0.26 -24.82 13.86
C ILE A 518 0.74 -23.70 14.77
N ILE A 519 1.96 -23.24 14.58
CA ILE A 519 2.54 -22.10 15.29
C ILE A 519 2.58 -20.93 14.32
N ALA A 520 1.90 -19.84 14.63
CA ALA A 520 1.93 -18.62 13.83
C ALA A 520 2.73 -17.53 14.56
N VAL A 521 3.62 -16.86 13.84
CA VAL A 521 4.46 -15.76 14.36
C VAL A 521 4.38 -14.60 13.37
N ASN A 522 3.89 -13.46 13.82
CA ASN A 522 3.70 -12.28 12.96
C ASN A 522 3.71 -11.00 13.81
N ARG A 523 4.24 -9.91 13.26
CA ARG A 523 4.27 -8.58 13.90
C ARG A 523 2.91 -7.89 13.93
N ASP A 524 2.03 -8.21 12.99
CA ASP A 524 0.66 -7.70 12.90
C ASP A 524 -0.37 -8.75 13.36
N LYS A 525 -1.29 -8.30 14.22
CA LYS A 525 -2.31 -9.16 14.82
C LYS A 525 -3.41 -9.57 13.82
N ASP A 526 -3.76 -8.71 12.86
CA ASP A 526 -4.81 -8.99 11.88
C ASP A 526 -4.30 -9.87 10.72
N GLN A 527 -2.98 -10.00 10.58
CA GLN A 527 -2.31 -11.03 9.78
C GLN A 527 -2.16 -12.36 10.51
N LEU A 528 -1.79 -12.32 11.80
CA LEU A 528 -1.60 -13.50 12.67
C LEU A 528 -2.81 -14.45 12.68
N TYR A 529 -4.03 -13.89 12.57
CA TYR A 529 -5.30 -14.63 12.50
C TYR A 529 -5.98 -14.57 11.12
N ARG A 530 -5.26 -14.19 10.05
CA ARG A 530 -5.91 -13.98 8.74
C ARG A 530 -6.44 -15.29 8.16
N ASN A 531 -7.76 -15.33 7.91
CA ASN A 531 -8.50 -16.51 7.47
C ASN A 531 -8.43 -17.72 8.44
N SER A 532 -8.11 -17.49 9.72
CA SER A 532 -8.20 -18.56 10.73
C SER A 532 -9.65 -18.97 11.00
N ASP A 533 -9.82 -20.04 11.78
CA ASP A 533 -11.08 -20.57 12.30
C ASP A 533 -12.05 -21.16 11.25
N MET A 534 -11.84 -20.90 9.95
CA MET A 534 -12.59 -21.52 8.85
C MET A 534 -11.92 -22.78 8.26
N PHE A 535 -10.60 -22.75 8.05
CA PHE A 535 -9.86 -23.88 7.45
C PHE A 535 -8.65 -24.34 8.28
N TRP A 536 -8.08 -23.44 9.08
CA TRP A 536 -6.90 -23.65 9.91
C TRP A 536 -7.06 -22.82 11.19
N LYS A 537 -6.34 -23.14 12.26
CA LYS A 537 -6.29 -22.31 13.48
C LYS A 537 -4.90 -22.45 14.10
N PRO A 538 -4.26 -21.36 14.56
CA PRO A 538 -3.01 -21.48 15.30
C PRO A 538 -3.25 -22.15 16.65
N THR A 539 -2.42 -23.16 16.96
CA THR A 539 -2.30 -23.79 18.28
C THR A 539 -1.54 -22.86 19.23
N LEU A 540 -0.54 -22.15 18.70
CA LEU A 540 0.17 -21.07 19.36
C LEU A 540 0.26 -19.88 18.38
N ALA A 541 -0.01 -18.68 18.86
CA ALA A 541 -0.06 -17.46 18.06
C ALA A 541 0.74 -16.36 18.76
N VAL A 542 1.93 -16.06 18.22
CA VAL A 542 2.94 -15.18 18.82
C VAL A 542 2.98 -13.85 18.08
N CYS A 543 2.67 -12.75 18.77
CA CYS A 543 2.56 -11.41 18.18
C CYS A 543 3.86 -10.61 18.38
N ALA A 544 4.92 -11.01 17.65
CA ALA A 544 6.30 -10.56 17.87
C ALA A 544 7.10 -10.37 16.57
N ASP A 545 8.31 -9.81 16.67
CA ASP A 545 9.31 -9.96 15.61
C ASP A 545 9.64 -11.44 15.36
N VAL A 546 9.59 -11.81 14.09
CA VAL A 546 9.93 -13.14 13.58
C VAL A 546 11.46 -13.37 13.63
N GLY A 547 12.26 -12.32 13.42
CA GLY A 547 13.72 -12.41 13.42
C GLY A 547 14.29 -12.78 14.78
N SER A 548 13.91 -12.04 15.83
CA SER A 548 14.34 -12.31 17.21
C SER A 548 13.74 -13.61 17.74
N PHE A 549 12.46 -13.89 17.47
CA PHE A 549 11.82 -15.17 17.80
C PHE A 549 12.62 -16.37 17.27
N LEU A 550 13.06 -16.35 16.01
CA LEU A 550 13.86 -17.43 15.43
C LEU A 550 15.25 -17.53 16.07
N GLN A 551 15.86 -16.39 16.45
CA GLN A 551 17.12 -16.38 17.19
C GLN A 551 16.96 -17.01 18.58
N GLU A 552 15.98 -16.55 19.38
CA GLU A 552 15.72 -17.07 20.73
C GLU A 552 15.35 -18.57 20.68
N LEU A 553 14.49 -18.99 19.75
CA LEU A 553 14.15 -20.39 19.55
C LEU A 553 15.37 -21.26 19.22
N SER A 554 16.30 -20.76 18.40
CA SER A 554 17.54 -21.50 18.09
C SER A 554 18.47 -21.66 19.30
N LEU A 555 18.46 -20.69 20.24
CA LEU A 555 19.23 -20.75 21.48
C LEU A 555 18.58 -21.68 22.53
N PHE A 556 17.26 -21.87 22.48
CA PHE A 556 16.53 -22.85 23.29
C PHE A 556 16.69 -24.31 22.79
N LEU A 557 17.18 -24.53 21.57
CA LEU A 557 17.18 -25.82 20.88
C LEU A 557 18.56 -26.20 20.30
N VAL A 558 19.65 -25.89 21.01
CA VAL A 558 21.04 -26.09 20.55
C VAL A 558 21.33 -27.53 20.07
N ASP A 559 20.83 -28.54 20.79
CA ASP A 559 21.03 -29.96 20.47
C ASP A 559 19.93 -30.57 19.58
N TYR A 560 18.94 -29.77 19.16
CA TYR A 560 17.83 -30.27 18.33
C TYR A 560 18.29 -30.62 16.92
N LYS A 561 17.76 -31.74 16.40
CA LYS A 561 17.95 -32.14 15.00
C LYS A 561 16.63 -32.68 14.45
N CYS A 562 16.20 -32.15 13.31
CA CYS A 562 15.10 -32.72 12.54
C CYS A 562 15.48 -34.13 12.04
N SER A 563 14.49 -34.99 11.81
CA SER A 563 14.70 -36.33 11.23
C SER A 563 15.44 -36.24 9.88
N PRO A 564 16.60 -36.94 9.72
CA PRO A 564 17.30 -37.01 8.44
C PRO A 564 16.43 -37.63 7.33
N ASP A 565 15.61 -38.63 7.66
CA ASP A 565 14.73 -39.31 6.71
C ASP A 565 13.69 -38.35 6.10
N TRP A 566 13.12 -37.47 6.93
CA TRP A 566 12.15 -36.45 6.49
C TRP A 566 12.81 -35.41 5.59
N LEU A 567 14.01 -34.96 5.97
CA LEU A 567 14.80 -34.05 5.17
C LEU A 567 15.14 -34.66 3.80
N GLN A 568 15.54 -35.95 3.77
CA GLN A 568 15.91 -36.62 2.54
C GLN A 568 14.69 -36.88 1.63
N GLN A 569 13.57 -37.37 2.19
CA GLN A 569 12.31 -37.56 1.45
C GLN A 569 11.86 -36.28 0.73
N LEU A 570 11.95 -35.12 1.41
CA LEU A 570 11.63 -33.83 0.81
C LEU A 570 12.63 -33.43 -0.28
N ARG A 571 13.93 -33.70 -0.09
CA ARG A 571 14.98 -33.41 -1.09
C ARG A 571 14.83 -34.26 -2.35
N ASP A 572 14.55 -35.55 -2.21
CA ASP A 572 14.28 -36.43 -3.37
C ASP A 572 13.06 -35.93 -4.16
N THR A 573 12.04 -35.46 -3.43
CA THR A 573 10.81 -34.86 -3.97
C THR A 573 11.05 -33.50 -4.69
N ASP A 574 12.03 -32.71 -4.24
CA ASP A 574 12.50 -31.48 -4.89
C ASP A 574 13.34 -31.83 -6.14
N THR A 575 14.32 -32.73 -6.01
CA THR A 575 15.23 -33.17 -7.09
C THR A 575 14.49 -33.79 -8.27
N ALA A 576 13.56 -34.73 -8.04
CA ALA A 576 12.77 -35.32 -9.11
C ALA A 576 11.91 -34.28 -9.87
N LYS A 577 11.53 -33.17 -9.21
CA LYS A 577 10.86 -32.05 -9.87
C LYS A 577 11.85 -31.15 -10.62
N GLU A 578 13.05 -30.89 -10.09
CA GLU A 578 14.11 -30.18 -10.82
C GLU A 578 14.53 -30.92 -12.11
N GLU A 579 14.64 -32.26 -12.08
CA GLU A 579 14.88 -33.11 -13.25
C GLU A 579 13.75 -33.04 -14.28
N LEU A 580 12.49 -33.11 -13.84
CA LEU A 580 11.33 -32.92 -14.72
C LEU A 580 11.34 -31.52 -15.36
N ASN A 581 11.69 -30.48 -14.61
CA ASN A 581 11.81 -29.12 -15.14
C ASN A 581 12.92 -29.04 -16.21
N HIS A 582 14.05 -29.74 -16.02
CA HIS A 582 15.10 -29.83 -17.03
C HIS A 582 14.61 -30.55 -18.30
N MET A 583 13.91 -31.69 -18.18
CA MET A 583 13.32 -32.39 -19.35
C MET A 583 12.34 -31.50 -20.11
N MET A 584 11.42 -30.82 -19.43
CA MET A 584 10.46 -29.89 -20.04
C MET A 584 11.11 -28.64 -20.67
N SER A 585 12.41 -28.39 -20.43
CA SER A 585 13.18 -27.34 -21.10
C SER A 585 13.81 -27.76 -22.43
N LEU A 586 13.87 -29.08 -22.67
CA LEU A 586 14.36 -29.66 -23.92
C LEU A 586 13.22 -29.92 -24.92
N GLU A 587 11.96 -29.87 -24.45
CA GLU A 587 10.79 -29.83 -25.34
C GLU A 587 10.79 -28.54 -26.18
N PRO A 588 10.52 -28.62 -27.50
CA PRO A 588 10.32 -27.43 -28.32
C PRO A 588 9.06 -26.67 -27.90
N ALA A 589 9.08 -25.34 -28.03
CA ALA A 589 7.88 -24.52 -27.93
C ALA A 589 7.02 -24.66 -29.19
N ASP A 590 5.85 -24.01 -29.19
CA ASP A 590 5.03 -23.86 -30.40
C ASP A 590 5.64 -22.89 -31.43
N LYS A 591 6.45 -21.93 -30.97
CA LYS A 591 7.22 -20.97 -31.77
C LYS A 591 8.29 -20.29 -30.90
N TYR A 592 9.45 -19.96 -31.46
CA TYR A 592 10.53 -19.30 -30.74
C TYR A 592 11.07 -20.13 -29.55
N LEU A 593 11.82 -19.50 -28.65
CA LEU A 593 12.50 -20.22 -27.58
C LEU A 593 11.51 -20.68 -26.48
N ASN A 594 11.74 -21.89 -25.96
CA ASN A 594 11.05 -22.37 -24.77
C ASN A 594 11.43 -21.48 -23.57
N PRO A 595 10.48 -20.80 -22.89
CA PRO A 595 10.80 -19.86 -21.82
C PRO A 595 11.54 -20.52 -20.64
N LEU A 596 11.29 -21.81 -20.38
CA LEU A 596 11.97 -22.58 -19.36
C LEU A 596 13.46 -22.81 -19.70
N ARG A 597 13.78 -22.97 -20.99
CA ARG A 597 15.15 -23.10 -21.48
C ARG A 597 15.95 -21.83 -21.28
N VAL A 598 15.40 -20.67 -21.64
CA VAL A 598 16.12 -19.39 -21.48
C VAL A 598 16.40 -19.10 -20.00
N LEU A 599 15.45 -19.39 -19.12
CA LEU A 599 15.64 -19.21 -17.67
C LEU A 599 16.66 -20.19 -17.07
N LEU A 600 16.75 -21.43 -17.56
CA LEU A 600 17.79 -22.37 -17.15
C LEU A 600 19.18 -21.99 -17.68
N ASP A 601 19.29 -21.38 -18.87
CA ASP A 601 20.56 -20.89 -19.38
C ASP A 601 21.04 -19.63 -18.64
N VAL A 602 20.11 -18.80 -18.14
CA VAL A 602 20.40 -17.68 -17.21
C VAL A 602 20.86 -18.19 -15.84
N GLU A 603 20.18 -19.18 -15.25
CA GLU A 603 20.54 -19.74 -13.93
C GLU A 603 21.98 -20.29 -13.89
N LYS A 604 22.49 -20.82 -15.01
CA LYS A 604 23.87 -21.32 -15.16
C LYS A 604 24.95 -20.23 -15.08
N ILE A 605 24.62 -18.98 -15.42
CA ILE A 605 25.59 -17.87 -15.53
C ILE A 605 25.44 -16.79 -14.44
N LEU A 606 24.33 -16.80 -13.70
CA LEU A 606 24.05 -15.83 -12.64
C LEU A 606 25.16 -15.89 -11.56
N PRO A 607 25.97 -14.82 -11.39
CA PRO A 607 27.10 -14.83 -10.45
C PRO A 607 26.63 -14.77 -9.00
N ASP A 608 27.53 -15.08 -8.06
CA ASP A 608 27.16 -15.24 -6.65
C ASP A 608 26.79 -13.92 -5.94
N ASN A 609 27.11 -12.77 -6.54
CA ASN A 609 26.70 -11.42 -6.14
C ASN A 609 25.42 -10.93 -6.84
N ALA A 610 24.72 -11.78 -7.61
CA ALA A 610 23.55 -11.36 -8.37
C ALA A 610 22.36 -10.97 -7.47
N ILE A 611 21.57 -10.00 -7.93
CA ILE A 611 20.26 -9.64 -7.35
C ILE A 611 19.22 -9.75 -8.45
N LEU A 612 18.14 -10.48 -8.18
CA LEU A 612 17.04 -10.72 -9.11
C LEU A 612 15.87 -9.81 -8.78
N VAL A 613 15.36 -9.10 -9.79
CA VAL A 613 14.16 -8.27 -9.72
C VAL A 613 13.11 -8.89 -10.64
N ALA A 614 11.96 -9.28 -10.07
CA ALA A 614 10.89 -10.00 -10.74
C ALA A 614 9.70 -9.06 -11.01
N ASP A 615 9.40 -8.78 -12.29
CA ASP A 615 8.30 -7.91 -12.70
C ASP A 615 7.56 -8.49 -13.91
N GLY A 616 6.44 -9.17 -13.67
CA GLY A 616 5.63 -9.76 -14.73
C GLY A 616 4.74 -10.93 -14.30
N GLY A 617 4.00 -11.46 -15.28
CA GLY A 617 3.09 -12.59 -15.11
C GLY A 617 3.74 -13.94 -15.40
N ASP A 618 3.47 -14.51 -16.57
CA ASP A 618 3.69 -15.94 -16.79
C ASP A 618 5.17 -16.37 -16.80
N PHE A 619 5.99 -15.64 -17.56
CA PHE A 619 7.44 -15.83 -17.64
C PHE A 619 8.13 -15.64 -16.28
N VAL A 620 7.71 -14.63 -15.50
CA VAL A 620 8.29 -14.33 -14.18
C VAL A 620 7.85 -15.36 -13.13
N GLY A 621 6.61 -15.84 -13.19
CA GLY A 621 6.18 -16.98 -12.37
C GLY A 621 6.91 -18.28 -12.75
N THR A 622 7.33 -18.45 -14.00
CA THR A 622 8.25 -19.54 -14.42
C THR A 622 9.64 -19.32 -13.79
N ALA A 623 10.19 -18.11 -13.89
CA ALA A 623 11.48 -17.75 -13.28
C ALA A 623 11.51 -18.00 -11.76
N ALA A 624 10.40 -17.75 -11.06
CA ALA A 624 10.26 -17.98 -9.63
C ALA A 624 10.33 -19.46 -9.19
N TYR A 625 10.26 -20.43 -10.11
CA TYR A 625 10.54 -21.85 -9.87
C TYR A 625 11.96 -22.29 -10.23
N VAL A 626 12.71 -21.49 -11.00
CA VAL A 626 13.94 -21.92 -11.70
C VAL A 626 15.17 -21.18 -11.20
N LEU A 627 15.10 -19.84 -11.16
CA LEU A 627 16.22 -19.00 -10.76
C LEU A 627 16.42 -19.10 -9.25
N ARG A 628 17.67 -19.26 -8.79
CA ARG A 628 18.01 -19.47 -7.38
C ARG A 628 18.73 -18.24 -6.81
N PRO A 629 18.04 -17.39 -6.01
CA PRO A 629 18.66 -16.25 -5.35
C PRO A 629 19.85 -16.70 -4.51
N ARG A 630 21.00 -16.06 -4.70
CA ARG A 630 22.30 -16.59 -4.26
C ARG A 630 22.50 -16.49 -2.74
N GLY A 631 21.91 -15.47 -2.11
CA GLY A 631 21.96 -15.23 -0.66
C GLY A 631 20.81 -14.36 -0.14
N PRO A 632 20.84 -13.92 1.13
CA PRO A 632 19.76 -13.14 1.71
C PRO A 632 19.53 -11.82 0.98
N LEU A 633 18.26 -11.43 0.82
CA LEU A 633 17.88 -10.18 0.14
C LEU A 633 18.50 -10.07 -1.27
N SER A 634 18.52 -11.17 -2.04
CA SER A 634 18.94 -11.19 -3.46
C SER A 634 17.77 -11.41 -4.43
N TRP A 635 16.54 -11.21 -3.96
CA TRP A 635 15.29 -11.33 -4.70
C TRP A 635 14.34 -10.19 -4.31
N LEU A 636 13.74 -9.53 -5.30
CA LEU A 636 12.72 -8.49 -5.16
C LEU A 636 11.53 -8.80 -6.06
N ASP A 637 10.32 -8.78 -5.50
CA ASP A 637 9.05 -8.99 -6.23
C ASP A 637 7.93 -8.06 -5.68
N PRO A 638 6.84 -7.80 -6.44
CA PRO A 638 5.74 -6.92 -6.01
C PRO A 638 4.86 -7.50 -4.89
N GLY A 639 5.20 -8.66 -4.32
CA GLY A 639 4.53 -9.23 -3.16
C GLY A 639 3.06 -9.57 -3.41
N ALA A 640 2.25 -9.38 -2.37
CA ALA A 640 0.83 -9.73 -2.38
C ALA A 640 -0.04 -8.81 -3.29
N PHE A 641 0.50 -7.68 -3.77
CA PHE A 641 -0.26 -6.73 -4.58
C PHE A 641 -0.09 -6.94 -6.09
N GLY A 642 0.90 -7.73 -6.53
CA GLY A 642 1.04 -8.13 -7.94
C GLY A 642 1.20 -6.97 -8.94
N THR A 643 1.72 -5.81 -8.48
CA THR A 643 1.88 -4.63 -9.33
C THR A 643 2.92 -4.85 -10.42
N LEU A 644 2.54 -4.57 -11.67
CA LEU A 644 3.44 -4.56 -12.82
C LEU A 644 4.13 -3.19 -12.96
N GLY A 645 5.35 -3.18 -13.51
CA GLY A 645 6.15 -1.96 -13.69
C GLY A 645 7.06 -1.62 -12.51
N VAL A 646 7.19 -2.51 -11.51
CA VAL A 646 8.11 -2.32 -10.38
C VAL A 646 9.59 -2.40 -10.79
N GLY A 647 9.90 -3.10 -11.89
CA GLY A 647 11.24 -3.55 -12.23
C GLY A 647 12.28 -2.43 -12.32
N GLY A 648 11.94 -1.34 -13.03
CA GLY A 648 12.83 -0.19 -13.20
C GLY A 648 13.22 0.45 -11.87
N GLY A 649 12.23 0.72 -11.00
CA GLY A 649 12.48 1.31 -9.68
C GLY A 649 13.19 0.35 -8.73
N PHE A 650 12.78 -0.92 -8.70
CA PHE A 650 13.40 -1.93 -7.84
C PHE A 650 14.87 -2.19 -8.20
N ALA A 651 15.21 -2.22 -9.49
CA ALA A 651 16.58 -2.38 -9.95
C ALA A 651 17.45 -1.15 -9.66
N LEU A 652 16.90 0.06 -9.87
CA LEU A 652 17.55 1.32 -9.52
C LEU A 652 17.89 1.39 -8.01
N GLY A 653 16.92 1.10 -7.14
CA GLY A 653 17.13 1.03 -5.70
C GLY A 653 18.10 -0.07 -5.29
N ALA A 654 18.04 -1.24 -5.92
CA ALA A 654 18.92 -2.37 -5.63
C ALA A 654 20.39 -2.10 -5.96
N LYS A 655 20.67 -1.55 -7.15
CA LYS A 655 22.03 -1.25 -7.59
C LYS A 655 22.63 -0.07 -6.82
N LEU A 656 21.83 0.89 -6.38
CA LEU A 656 22.29 1.96 -5.48
C LEU A 656 22.56 1.46 -4.05
N CYS A 657 21.75 0.54 -3.51
CA CYS A 657 22.02 -0.11 -2.23
C CYS A 657 23.25 -1.04 -2.26
N ARG A 658 23.56 -1.65 -3.41
CA ARG A 658 24.67 -2.60 -3.60
C ARG A 658 25.38 -2.35 -4.94
N PRO A 659 26.27 -1.34 -5.04
CA PRO A 659 26.94 -0.98 -6.29
C PRO A 659 27.70 -2.13 -6.96
N ASP A 660 28.29 -3.03 -6.16
CA ASP A 660 29.08 -4.16 -6.65
C ASP A 660 28.23 -5.37 -7.12
N ALA A 661 26.90 -5.31 -6.98
CA ALA A 661 26.01 -6.41 -7.38
C ALA A 661 25.70 -6.40 -8.88
N GLU A 662 25.59 -7.59 -9.48
CA GLU A 662 25.06 -7.74 -10.84
C GLU A 662 23.52 -7.81 -10.75
N VAL A 663 22.84 -6.70 -11.05
CA VAL A 663 21.38 -6.60 -10.91
C VAL A 663 20.71 -7.02 -12.22
N TRP A 664 19.90 -8.08 -12.14
CA TRP A 664 19.12 -8.63 -13.23
C TRP A 664 17.64 -8.33 -13.03
N ILE A 665 16.99 -7.75 -14.03
CA ILE A 665 15.52 -7.63 -14.10
C ILE A 665 15.00 -8.73 -15.01
N ILE A 666 14.05 -9.51 -14.50
CA ILE A 666 13.34 -10.55 -15.25
C ILE A 666 11.94 -10.01 -15.52
N TYR A 667 11.70 -9.64 -16.78
CA TYR A 667 10.47 -8.99 -17.24
C TYR A 667 9.59 -9.94 -18.05
N GLY A 668 8.27 -9.78 -17.91
CA GLY A 668 7.36 -9.99 -19.04
C GLY A 668 7.33 -8.73 -19.92
N ASP A 669 7.07 -8.88 -21.22
CA ASP A 669 6.94 -7.78 -22.19
C ASP A 669 6.00 -6.65 -21.71
N GLY A 670 4.74 -6.97 -21.37
CA GLY A 670 3.75 -6.00 -20.90
C GLY A 670 4.11 -5.34 -19.57
N SER A 671 5.09 -5.89 -18.84
CA SER A 671 5.64 -5.35 -17.58
C SER A 671 6.79 -4.39 -17.86
N CYS A 672 7.69 -4.79 -18.78
CA CYS A 672 8.71 -3.93 -19.36
C CYS A 672 8.09 -2.66 -19.98
N GLY A 673 6.93 -2.78 -20.63
CA GLY A 673 6.19 -1.64 -21.19
C GLY A 673 5.88 -0.51 -20.20
N PHE A 674 5.72 -0.80 -18.91
CA PHE A 674 5.49 0.23 -17.87
C PHE A 674 6.77 0.92 -17.39
N SER A 675 7.94 0.33 -17.61
CA SER A 675 9.19 0.70 -16.92
C SER A 675 10.40 0.92 -17.83
N VAL A 676 10.30 0.60 -19.14
CA VAL A 676 11.39 0.73 -20.13
C VAL A 676 11.93 2.16 -20.27
N ALA A 677 11.15 3.19 -19.96
CA ALA A 677 11.62 4.58 -19.93
C ALA A 677 12.71 4.84 -18.87
N GLU A 678 12.81 4.00 -17.84
CA GLU A 678 13.81 4.14 -16.77
C GLU A 678 15.19 3.57 -17.17
N ILE A 679 15.33 2.96 -18.37
CA ILE A 679 16.63 2.67 -18.99
C ILE A 679 17.45 3.97 -19.15
N ASP A 680 16.79 5.08 -19.48
CA ASP A 680 17.42 6.40 -19.54
C ASP A 680 17.83 6.88 -18.14
N THR A 681 16.98 6.70 -17.11
CA THR A 681 17.32 7.02 -15.72
C THR A 681 18.55 6.26 -15.25
N MET A 682 18.60 4.95 -15.50
CA MET A 682 19.76 4.11 -15.22
C MET A 682 21.02 4.58 -15.96
N THR A 683 20.87 4.98 -17.22
CA THR A 683 21.98 5.49 -18.05
C THR A 683 22.50 6.85 -17.56
N ARG A 684 21.60 7.79 -17.24
CA ARG A 684 21.94 9.14 -16.71
C ARG A 684 22.64 9.06 -15.36
N HIS A 685 22.12 8.24 -14.44
CA HIS A 685 22.67 8.05 -13.10
C HIS A 685 23.85 7.06 -13.03
N LYS A 686 24.24 6.46 -14.17
CA LYS A 686 25.30 5.43 -14.27
C LYS A 686 25.07 4.24 -13.34
N VAL A 687 23.84 3.74 -13.36
CA VAL A 687 23.34 2.60 -12.56
C VAL A 687 23.10 1.41 -13.51
N PRO A 688 24.17 0.69 -13.95
CA PRO A 688 24.04 -0.36 -14.96
C PRO A 688 23.32 -1.59 -14.39
N VAL A 689 22.38 -2.12 -15.18
CA VAL A 689 21.61 -3.34 -14.88
C VAL A 689 21.41 -4.15 -16.16
N ILE A 690 21.05 -5.42 -16.04
CA ILE A 690 20.72 -6.32 -17.16
C ILE A 690 19.22 -6.62 -17.12
N ALA A 691 18.48 -6.26 -18.17
CA ALA A 691 17.05 -6.50 -18.28
C ALA A 691 16.77 -7.62 -19.29
N LEU A 692 16.33 -8.78 -18.82
CA LEU A 692 15.87 -9.89 -19.65
C LEU A 692 14.35 -9.81 -19.83
N VAL A 693 13.89 -9.62 -21.07
CA VAL A 693 12.46 -9.59 -21.40
C VAL A 693 12.07 -10.92 -22.04
N GLY A 694 11.17 -11.66 -21.39
CA GLY A 694 10.40 -12.73 -22.03
C GLY A 694 9.26 -12.11 -22.83
N ASN A 695 9.37 -12.17 -24.16
CA ASN A 695 8.46 -11.55 -25.11
C ASN A 695 7.69 -12.64 -25.87
N ASP A 696 6.53 -13.02 -25.34
CA ASP A 696 5.54 -13.89 -26.00
C ASP A 696 4.48 -13.08 -26.78
N ALA A 697 4.52 -11.75 -26.69
CA ALA A 697 3.51 -10.81 -27.18
C ALA A 697 2.11 -11.06 -26.61
N ALA A 698 1.98 -11.41 -25.32
CA ALA A 698 0.68 -11.64 -24.71
C ALA A 698 0.61 -11.40 -23.20
N TRP A 699 -0.60 -11.11 -22.70
CA TRP A 699 -0.94 -11.28 -21.29
C TRP A 699 -1.11 -12.77 -20.95
N THR A 700 -0.10 -13.60 -21.20
CA THR A 700 -0.18 -15.07 -21.17
C THR A 700 -0.78 -15.63 -19.88
N GLN A 701 -0.46 -15.06 -18.72
CA GLN A 701 -1.04 -15.51 -17.44
C GLN A 701 -2.57 -15.41 -17.43
N ILE A 702 -3.13 -14.33 -18.01
CA ILE A 702 -4.57 -14.13 -18.14
C ILE A 702 -5.14 -15.00 -19.28
N ALA A 703 -4.41 -15.11 -20.39
CA ALA A 703 -4.83 -15.89 -21.55
C ALA A 703 -4.96 -17.39 -21.25
N ARG A 704 -4.06 -17.96 -20.43
CA ARG A 704 -4.08 -19.38 -20.01
C ARG A 704 -5.41 -19.78 -19.37
N GLU A 705 -6.10 -18.89 -18.66
CA GLU A 705 -7.41 -19.16 -18.06
C GLU A 705 -8.59 -18.74 -18.94
N GLN A 706 -8.50 -17.58 -19.60
CA GLN A 706 -9.60 -17.07 -20.41
C GLN A 706 -9.87 -17.93 -21.66
N LEU A 707 -8.84 -18.55 -22.26
CA LEU A 707 -9.00 -19.40 -23.45
C LEU A 707 -9.81 -20.68 -23.17
N PRO A 708 -9.55 -21.47 -22.10
CA PRO A 708 -10.44 -22.56 -21.69
C PRO A 708 -11.84 -22.10 -21.23
N MET A 709 -11.94 -21.00 -20.46
CA MET A 709 -13.21 -20.59 -19.84
C MET A 709 -14.22 -19.99 -20.83
N PHE A 710 -13.76 -19.16 -21.77
CA PHE A 710 -14.65 -18.43 -22.69
C PHE A 710 -14.69 -19.01 -24.11
N GLY A 711 -13.83 -20.00 -24.37
CA GLY A 711 -13.74 -20.73 -25.63
C GLY A 711 -12.86 -20.01 -26.65
N ASN A 712 -12.17 -20.81 -27.46
CA ASN A 712 -11.22 -20.31 -28.45
C ASN A 712 -11.90 -20.14 -29.81
N HIS A 713 -12.30 -18.91 -30.15
CA HIS A 713 -12.60 -18.56 -31.55
C HIS A 713 -11.29 -18.46 -32.33
N LYS A 714 -10.75 -19.61 -32.72
CA LYS A 714 -9.75 -19.72 -33.78
C LYS A 714 -10.38 -19.24 -35.10
N SER A 715 -10.25 -17.96 -35.38
CA SER A 715 -10.21 -17.47 -36.75
C SER A 715 -8.74 -17.42 -37.15
N ASP A 716 -8.32 -18.30 -38.06
CA ASP A 716 -6.92 -18.47 -38.50
C ASP A 716 -6.41 -17.31 -39.39
N THR A 717 -6.84 -16.08 -39.09
CA THR A 717 -6.67 -14.86 -39.87
C THR A 717 -5.86 -13.77 -39.16
N TYR A 718 -5.36 -14.02 -37.94
CA TYR A 718 -4.49 -13.07 -37.23
C TYR A 718 -3.04 -13.53 -37.17
N GLN A 719 -2.31 -13.34 -38.27
CA GLN A 719 -0.85 -13.21 -38.19
C GLN A 719 -0.51 -11.88 -37.51
N PRO A 720 0.22 -11.86 -36.37
CA PRO A 720 0.64 -10.62 -35.71
C PRO A 720 1.79 -9.96 -36.49
N GLY A 721 1.48 -9.40 -37.66
CA GLY A 721 2.52 -9.03 -38.64
C GLY A 721 2.08 -8.15 -39.82
N LEU A 722 1.05 -7.29 -39.69
CA LEU A 722 0.68 -6.35 -40.77
C LEU A 722 0.01 -5.02 -40.29
N LYS A 723 0.80 -3.93 -40.29
CA LYS A 723 0.40 -2.53 -40.58
C LYS A 723 -0.76 -1.89 -39.77
N SER A 724 -0.86 -2.14 -38.46
CA SER A 724 -1.81 -1.45 -37.55
C SER A 724 -1.73 0.09 -37.60
N GLN A 725 -0.53 0.66 -37.71
CA GLN A 725 -0.31 2.11 -37.80
C GLN A 725 -1.02 2.79 -39.00
N SER A 726 -1.37 2.04 -40.04
CA SER A 726 -1.96 2.61 -41.27
C SER A 726 -3.44 2.96 -41.18
N MET A 727 -4.17 2.45 -40.18
CA MET A 727 -5.63 2.63 -40.09
C MET A 727 -6.01 3.91 -39.32
N LEU A 728 -5.36 4.20 -38.19
CA LEU A 728 -5.62 5.40 -37.39
C LEU A 728 -5.30 6.70 -38.17
N TRP A 729 -4.18 6.74 -38.90
CA TRP A 729 -3.83 7.88 -39.76
C TRP A 729 -4.83 8.09 -40.91
N LYS A 730 -5.42 7.03 -41.46
CA LYS A 730 -6.45 7.17 -42.52
C LYS A 730 -7.77 7.72 -42.00
N ILE A 731 -8.15 7.43 -40.76
CA ILE A 731 -9.37 7.98 -40.14
C ILE A 731 -9.23 9.49 -39.91
N CYS A 732 -8.05 9.99 -39.51
CA CYS A 732 -7.78 11.43 -39.45
C CYS A 732 -7.63 12.10 -40.83
N ALA A 733 -7.17 11.38 -41.86
CA ALA A 733 -7.00 11.93 -43.21
C ALA A 733 -8.31 12.04 -44.02
N LEU A 734 -9.36 11.30 -43.66
CA LEU A 734 -10.62 11.24 -44.42
C LEU A 734 -11.61 12.38 -44.11
N THR A 735 -11.41 13.15 -43.03
CA THR A 735 -12.32 14.25 -42.64
C THR A 735 -11.99 15.62 -43.26
N THR A 736 -10.97 15.71 -44.12
CA THR A 736 -10.47 17.00 -44.65
C THR A 736 -10.51 17.14 -46.19
N ARG A 737 -11.25 16.28 -46.92
CA ARG A 737 -11.33 16.33 -48.39
C ARG A 737 -12.74 16.20 -49.00
N HIS A 738 -13.65 17.11 -48.64
CA HIS A 738 -14.77 17.48 -49.53
C HIS A 738 -14.84 19.01 -49.69
N ARG A 739 -14.53 19.50 -50.90
CA ARG A 739 -14.79 20.89 -51.31
C ARG A 739 -16.22 20.99 -51.82
N CYS A 740 -17.14 21.58 -51.05
CA CYS A 740 -18.42 22.02 -51.60
C CYS A 740 -18.24 23.31 -52.39
N THR A 741 -18.13 23.21 -53.72
CA THR A 741 -18.23 24.35 -54.63
C THR A 741 -19.68 24.56 -55.06
N CYS A 742 -20.40 25.44 -54.38
CA CYS A 742 -21.55 26.15 -54.97
C CYS A 742 -21.73 27.51 -54.29
N SER A 743 -22.47 28.42 -54.93
CA SER A 743 -22.31 29.87 -54.71
C SER A 743 -23.59 30.63 -54.35
N HIS A 744 -23.40 31.90 -53.97
CA HIS A 744 -24.38 33.00 -53.84
C HIS A 744 -25.13 33.23 -52.49
N ARG A 745 -24.70 34.33 -51.84
CA ARG A 745 -25.50 35.48 -51.34
C ARG A 745 -26.25 35.44 -49.97
N PHE A 746 -25.99 36.51 -49.21
CA PHE A 746 -26.82 37.20 -48.19
C PHE A 746 -27.12 36.58 -46.80
N CYS A 747 -26.24 36.88 -45.83
CA CYS A 747 -26.46 37.72 -44.63
C CYS A 747 -27.51 37.37 -43.52
N VAL A 748 -27.21 37.87 -42.30
CA VAL A 748 -28.06 38.06 -41.09
C VAL A 748 -28.30 36.87 -40.12
N SER A 749 -27.42 36.79 -39.10
CA SER A 749 -27.70 36.84 -37.65
C SER A 749 -28.63 35.84 -36.89
N ILE A 750 -28.11 35.40 -35.72
CA ILE A 750 -28.80 35.10 -34.43
C ILE A 750 -29.43 33.70 -34.14
N ARG A 751 -28.97 33.14 -32.99
CA ARG A 751 -29.56 32.16 -32.03
C ARG A 751 -29.75 30.65 -32.37
N MET A 752 -29.18 29.85 -31.44
CA MET A 752 -29.73 28.67 -30.73
C MET A 752 -30.62 27.65 -31.48
N GLY A 753 -30.16 26.39 -31.53
CA GLY A 753 -31.00 25.22 -31.77
C GLY A 753 -30.31 23.91 -31.34
N LEU A 754 -31.04 23.01 -30.67
CA LEU A 754 -30.55 21.67 -30.34
C LEU A 754 -30.57 20.79 -31.59
N VAL A 755 -29.52 20.00 -31.84
CA VAL A 755 -29.58 18.87 -32.78
C VAL A 755 -29.80 17.59 -31.98
N CYS A 756 -31.02 17.05 -32.07
CA CYS A 756 -31.40 15.81 -31.42
C CYS A 756 -30.92 14.60 -32.25
N MET A 757 -29.93 13.85 -31.75
CA MET A 757 -29.53 12.57 -32.35
C MET A 757 -30.61 11.51 -32.10
N ARG A 758 -31.42 11.22 -33.13
CA ARG A 758 -32.28 10.04 -33.16
C ARG A 758 -31.41 8.78 -33.24
N VAL A 759 -31.33 8.04 -32.14
CA VAL A 759 -30.75 6.68 -32.13
C VAL A 759 -31.73 5.72 -32.80
N CYS A 760 -31.45 5.31 -34.03
CA CYS A 760 -32.19 4.22 -34.68
C CYS A 760 -31.76 2.87 -34.08
N ALA A 761 -32.72 2.16 -33.46
CA ALA A 761 -32.47 0.89 -32.80
C ALA A 761 -32.44 -0.29 -33.78
N CYS A 762 -31.28 -0.59 -34.36
CA CYS A 762 -31.03 -1.86 -35.06
C CYS A 762 -30.70 -3.00 -34.07
N ALA A 763 -31.68 -3.37 -33.24
CA ALA A 763 -31.55 -4.37 -32.18
C ALA A 763 -31.61 -5.82 -32.71
N ALA A 764 -30.69 -6.22 -33.61
CA ALA A 764 -30.75 -7.53 -34.27
C ALA A 764 -29.41 -8.14 -34.74
N HIS A 765 -28.23 -7.81 -34.17
CA HIS A 765 -26.95 -8.47 -34.54
C HIS A 765 -25.84 -8.42 -33.44
N PHE A 766 -26.20 -8.39 -32.15
CA PHE A 766 -25.25 -8.06 -31.06
C PHE A 766 -24.65 -9.24 -30.26
N SER A 767 -24.96 -10.49 -30.60
CA SER A 767 -24.53 -11.67 -29.80
C SER A 767 -23.09 -12.15 -30.09
N THR A 768 -22.68 -12.15 -31.36
CA THR A 768 -21.37 -12.70 -31.79
C THR A 768 -20.23 -11.69 -31.69
N THR A 769 -20.47 -10.42 -32.01
CA THR A 769 -19.44 -9.37 -32.12
C THR A 769 -18.72 -9.04 -30.80
N VAL A 770 -19.34 -9.34 -29.65
CA VAL A 770 -18.74 -9.08 -28.32
C VAL A 770 -17.68 -10.13 -27.98
N LYS A 771 -17.89 -11.41 -28.30
CA LYS A 771 -16.93 -12.49 -28.01
C LYS A 771 -15.59 -12.28 -28.70
N ALA A 772 -15.60 -11.82 -29.95
CA ALA A 772 -14.39 -11.52 -30.70
C ALA A 772 -13.58 -10.36 -30.08
N ARG A 773 -14.21 -9.41 -29.39
CA ARG A 773 -13.54 -8.19 -28.89
C ARG A 773 -12.74 -8.35 -27.60
N LEU A 774 -13.02 -9.34 -26.74
CA LEU A 774 -12.19 -9.57 -25.55
C LEU A 774 -10.80 -10.14 -25.92
N LEU A 775 -10.75 -11.07 -26.88
CA LEU A 775 -9.50 -11.72 -27.31
C LEU A 775 -8.46 -10.71 -27.85
N PHE A 776 -8.91 -9.61 -28.47
CA PHE A 776 -8.04 -8.51 -28.92
C PHE A 776 -7.31 -7.75 -27.80
N VAL A 777 -7.66 -7.96 -26.54
CA VAL A 777 -7.00 -7.30 -25.38
C VAL A 777 -5.88 -8.17 -24.80
N LEU A 778 -5.84 -9.47 -25.11
CA LEU A 778 -4.88 -10.43 -24.55
C LEU A 778 -3.56 -10.52 -25.32
N TYR A 779 -3.53 -10.11 -26.59
CA TYR A 779 -2.37 -10.24 -27.48
C TYR A 779 -1.84 -8.87 -27.92
N PHE A 780 -0.51 -8.78 -27.97
CA PHE A 780 0.26 -7.62 -28.40
C PHE A 780 0.84 -7.83 -29.81
N GLN A 781 1.68 -6.87 -30.22
CA GLN A 781 2.69 -7.09 -31.26
C GLN A 781 4.03 -7.33 -30.57
N TYR A 782 4.84 -8.25 -31.07
CA TYR A 782 6.23 -8.43 -30.62
C TYR A 782 6.95 -7.10 -30.73
N THR A 783 7.18 -6.47 -29.58
CA THR A 783 7.67 -5.09 -29.51
C THR A 783 9.19 -5.09 -29.45
N ASP A 784 9.81 -4.21 -30.23
CA ASP A 784 11.27 -4.08 -30.36
C ASP A 784 11.91 -3.37 -29.14
N TYR A 785 11.76 -3.95 -27.95
CA TYR A 785 12.33 -3.41 -26.71
C TYR A 785 13.85 -3.19 -26.79
N GLN A 786 14.55 -3.93 -27.65
CA GLN A 786 15.97 -3.72 -27.91
C GLN A 786 16.26 -2.37 -28.61
N GLU A 787 15.40 -1.92 -29.52
CA GLU A 787 15.55 -0.61 -30.17
C GLU A 787 15.07 0.52 -29.25
N VAL A 788 14.02 0.27 -28.45
CA VAL A 788 13.58 1.21 -27.39
C VAL A 788 14.69 1.42 -26.35
N CYS A 789 15.39 0.35 -25.94
CA CYS A 789 16.54 0.43 -25.04
C CYS A 789 17.68 1.28 -25.61
N LYS A 790 18.04 1.09 -26.88
CA LYS A 790 19.03 1.91 -27.59
C LYS A 790 18.60 3.39 -27.68
N GLY A 791 17.31 3.64 -27.92
CA GLY A 791 16.72 4.98 -27.93
C GLY A 791 16.83 5.71 -26.58
N TYR A 792 16.84 4.97 -25.47
CA TYR A 792 17.10 5.48 -24.12
C TYR A 792 18.58 5.39 -23.69
N GLY A 793 19.51 5.15 -24.62
CA GLY A 793 20.96 5.16 -24.39
C GLY A 793 21.57 3.85 -23.87
N GLY A 794 20.77 2.80 -23.69
CA GLY A 794 21.24 1.47 -23.30
C GLY A 794 21.76 0.62 -24.48
N LYS A 795 22.11 -0.63 -24.20
CA LYS A 795 22.52 -1.62 -25.20
C LYS A 795 21.41 -2.65 -25.38
N GLY A 796 20.79 -2.71 -26.57
CA GLY A 796 19.71 -3.64 -26.87
C GLY A 796 20.14 -4.83 -27.74
N PHE A 797 19.80 -6.04 -27.30
CA PHE A 797 19.93 -7.30 -28.05
C PHE A 797 18.56 -7.92 -28.32
N LEU A 798 18.41 -8.59 -29.46
CA LEU A 798 17.26 -9.44 -29.81
C LEU A 798 17.73 -10.90 -29.86
N VAL A 799 16.92 -11.81 -29.33
CA VAL A 799 17.18 -13.26 -29.33
C VAL A 799 15.96 -13.98 -29.92
N SER A 800 16.20 -14.90 -30.85
CA SER A 800 15.21 -15.70 -31.58
C SER A 800 15.74 -17.13 -31.82
N GLU A 801 15.03 -17.96 -32.58
CA GLU A 801 15.55 -19.27 -33.03
C GLU A 801 16.81 -19.13 -33.89
N ASP A 802 16.89 -18.08 -34.73
CA ASP A 802 18.00 -17.84 -35.66
C ASP A 802 19.20 -17.08 -35.06
N SER A 803 19.11 -16.62 -33.79
CA SER A 803 20.19 -15.82 -33.19
C SER A 803 21.41 -16.66 -32.79
N GLU A 804 22.57 -16.01 -32.68
CA GLU A 804 23.76 -16.62 -32.06
C GLU A 804 23.44 -17.22 -30.68
N ASP A 805 24.23 -18.23 -30.26
CA ASP A 805 24.09 -18.92 -28.98
C ASP A 805 23.74 -17.93 -27.85
N LEU A 806 22.57 -18.13 -27.24
CA LEU A 806 22.07 -17.34 -26.11
C LEU A 806 23.13 -17.20 -25.00
N SER A 807 23.97 -18.22 -24.79
CA SER A 807 25.08 -18.15 -23.84
C SER A 807 26.10 -17.04 -24.18
N SER A 808 26.38 -16.82 -25.46
CA SER A 808 27.25 -15.75 -25.96
C SER A 808 26.65 -14.37 -25.74
N ILE A 809 25.37 -14.19 -26.09
CA ILE A 809 24.65 -12.91 -25.94
C ILE A 809 24.55 -12.54 -24.45
N LEU A 810 24.22 -13.48 -23.58
CA LEU A 810 24.15 -13.26 -22.14
C LEU A 810 25.51 -12.88 -21.53
N LYS A 811 26.61 -13.56 -21.90
CA LYS A 811 27.98 -13.22 -21.46
C LYS A 811 28.39 -11.83 -21.94
N THR A 812 28.04 -11.48 -23.17
CA THR A 812 28.30 -10.15 -23.75
C THR A 812 27.55 -9.06 -22.98
N ALA A 813 26.29 -9.31 -22.61
CA ALA A 813 25.53 -8.42 -21.73
C ALA A 813 26.15 -8.26 -20.34
N GLN A 814 26.70 -9.33 -19.76
CA GLN A 814 27.45 -9.26 -18.50
C GLN A 814 28.74 -8.43 -18.61
N SER A 815 29.45 -8.47 -19.73
CA SER A 815 30.63 -7.60 -19.98
C SER A 815 30.21 -6.14 -20.06
N LEU A 816 29.26 -5.82 -20.94
CA LEU A 816 28.76 -4.46 -21.14
C LEU A 816 28.18 -3.84 -19.85
N CYS A 817 27.55 -4.65 -18.99
CA CYS A 817 27.08 -4.21 -17.67
C CYS A 817 28.24 -3.83 -16.73
N LYS A 818 29.33 -4.60 -16.73
CA LYS A 818 30.56 -4.32 -15.96
C LYS A 818 31.33 -3.12 -16.52
N GLU A 819 31.23 -2.87 -17.82
CA GLU A 819 31.74 -1.67 -18.50
C GLU A 819 30.90 -0.41 -18.21
N GLY A 820 29.78 -0.53 -17.48
CA GLY A 820 28.95 0.60 -17.05
C GLY A 820 27.71 0.87 -17.90
N HIS A 821 27.34 -0.02 -18.82
CA HIS A 821 26.14 0.12 -19.66
C HIS A 821 24.93 -0.61 -19.08
N THR A 822 23.75 0.02 -19.15
CA THR A 822 22.47 -0.68 -18.99
C THR A 822 22.20 -1.52 -20.25
N VAL A 823 21.86 -2.79 -20.08
CA VAL A 823 21.65 -3.74 -21.18
C VAL A 823 20.23 -4.30 -21.14
N LEU A 824 19.58 -4.43 -22.29
CA LEU A 824 18.30 -5.13 -22.44
C LEU A 824 18.42 -6.26 -23.48
N ILE A 825 17.92 -7.44 -23.11
CA ILE A 825 17.89 -8.64 -23.93
C ILE A 825 16.42 -9.00 -24.19
N ASN A 826 15.93 -8.65 -25.38
CA ASN A 826 14.57 -8.95 -25.82
C ASN A 826 14.54 -10.38 -26.36
N THR A 827 13.92 -11.31 -25.63
CA THR A 827 13.93 -12.74 -25.96
C THR A 827 12.57 -13.16 -26.46
N LEU A 828 12.47 -13.50 -27.74
CA LEU A 828 11.24 -14.03 -28.31
C LEU A 828 11.00 -15.44 -27.76
N ILE A 829 9.84 -15.67 -27.16
CA ILE A 829 9.49 -16.94 -26.51
C ILE A 829 8.11 -17.45 -26.96
N GLY A 830 7.92 -18.76 -26.88
CA GLY A 830 6.66 -19.43 -27.19
C GLY A 830 5.87 -19.86 -25.96
N SER A 831 4.72 -20.48 -26.20
CA SER A 831 3.97 -21.16 -25.16
C SER A 831 4.66 -22.47 -24.76
N SER A 832 4.47 -22.86 -23.49
CA SER A 832 4.98 -24.11 -22.94
C SER A 832 3.99 -24.74 -21.98
N LYS A 833 4.06 -26.09 -21.89
CA LYS A 833 3.26 -26.91 -20.98
C LYS A 833 3.70 -26.83 -19.52
N PHE A 834 4.83 -26.19 -19.23
CA PHE A 834 5.39 -26.11 -17.87
C PHE A 834 4.42 -25.55 -16.82
N ARG A 835 3.53 -24.63 -17.24
CA ARG A 835 2.47 -24.04 -16.39
C ARG A 835 1.06 -24.49 -16.77
N GLU A 836 0.91 -25.56 -17.54
CA GLU A 836 -0.40 -26.12 -17.88
C GLU A 836 -1.12 -26.60 -16.59
N GLY A 837 -2.42 -26.32 -16.47
CA GLY A 837 -3.19 -26.57 -15.23
C GLY A 837 -2.84 -25.66 -14.04
N SER A 838 -1.92 -24.70 -14.17
CA SER A 838 -1.65 -23.70 -13.11
C SER A 838 -2.69 -22.60 -13.13
N ILE A 839 -3.53 -22.54 -12.10
CA ILE A 839 -4.50 -21.45 -11.87
C ILE A 839 -3.75 -20.14 -11.56
N SER A 840 -4.17 -19.05 -12.19
CA SER A 840 -3.80 -17.68 -11.80
C SER A 840 -4.88 -17.09 -10.90
N VAL A 841 -4.48 -16.56 -9.74
CA VAL A 841 -5.39 -15.92 -8.76
C VAL A 841 -5.21 -14.42 -8.80
#